data_AF-A0A7J9TNV2-F1
#
_entry.id   AF-A0A7J9TNV2-F1
#
_cell.length_a   1.000
_cell.length_b   1.000
_cell.length_c   1.000
_cell.angle_alpha   90.00
_cell.angle_beta   90.00
_cell.angle_gamma   90.00
#
_symmetry.space_group_name_H-M   'P 1'
#
loop_
_entity.id
_entity.type
_entity.pdbx_description
1 polymer ?
#
loop_
_entity_poly.entity_id
_entity_poly.type
_entity_poly.pdbx_seq_one_letter_code
_entity_poly.pdbx_strand_id
1 'polypeptide(L)'
;MVVKVFCIEEFENEHEWNQFKELYDVIYEKYANTDENIYILSNFRLAKVQIDVLILTEKGIAIIDLKSYKGKVIGNENGNWVVIKNEEEISLPKNLFGQLKEQKFDLLEKLNQIRIVNFEHIEEEKLGRIKCWGYFEKGSNYNITQIGERARTWFDVVTADYLIDKMKRINARYKLRMKDMDAIVKGLNLKEYQIGKKSPVKSAFESNYEKELSVFIQPNNWDEILRKISESNIITIVGEPRVGKSTSIINVANKLKNDGYKIQDDKKSLIELFNSRDDKKSKLFFKLINDRNVFIIDDVFGAIEYEPALVNKWVPLIIKILKYPDVNSKFIFSSRTDIFDKFQRSNNELSYEGLKDEFNECIVKLNFSNYDRGLLKGILSENLEYIQLNEDKKFIVIDNTEKIINELVLPGEIWHFLENAKYDEFQEDSINKSIVKAKRQVIFIKEEIKYLDEYEKLFLHILYINQDFEVDDLEEIYSHCLPLGASNLHYFEKCVDKFRHRFIRIKIEKGFYIKLNNDDTFEFTEEKEKLEFIHPIYIEAIGKLIEADGDERSVLEKIVEKLFQSTRISSIKNWEFDSITGSNKYNHLRYNLFGLILKHYDFFNQCTKDLVIEILLSLSFDIPEIDIYSPKLEVDFDYSSWVADNSSVSFVSKLFYMYDKLDIYMKEYVNRLFKNPNSCKVIAYCFAYSLNAETVQRFQDKLKELSISDDEVQFLVAKCIIKKYEYLNKINRKLLCGIEINIPLIKCLIYNYEKLSTYLKKILMQQIEVADDSELIETGVCFLINYSFLPPEIKMKYDFMFNLNDKIINFQVGKAFDSWFAATFSEVNYDPKYKIVDNKVLDLYCKWLTNEKSYYPYKELVGFYYGFDLIGYLESSILDFDRMNLKVPKWTESSFSNLKDAIEKNLIIFLDSFPPEESKAYLYSTGFMFYSWSENKELIEKISDIVYEKKEIIQLFLETCLFHFHDVQTKKYPLKIKDSQIKILEELSIHNSLEIKNKAKESLDYIDKLIDCGVYK
;
A
#
# COMPACT_ATOMS: atom_id res chain seq x y z
N MET A 1 -44.51 -31.26 31.83
CA MET A 1 -43.07 -30.91 31.74
C MET A 1 -43.00 -29.40 31.84
N VAL A 2 -42.66 -28.82 32.99
CA VAL A 2 -43.10 -27.42 33.20
C VAL A 2 -42.02 -26.42 33.55
N VAL A 3 -40.95 -26.79 34.28
CA VAL A 3 -39.81 -25.88 34.51
C VAL A 3 -38.72 -26.12 33.47
N LYS A 4 -38.47 -25.14 32.61
CA LYS A 4 -37.37 -25.15 31.61
C LYS A 4 -36.39 -24.03 31.88
N VAL A 5 -35.11 -24.29 31.64
CA VAL A 5 -34.03 -23.31 31.82
C VAL A 5 -33.41 -22.99 30.48
N PHE A 6 -33.17 -21.71 30.21
CA PHE A 6 -32.55 -21.24 28.97
C PHE A 6 -31.43 -20.25 29.28
N CYS A 7 -30.27 -20.41 28.64
CA CYS A 7 -29.10 -19.54 28.81
C CYS A 7 -28.45 -19.24 27.46
N ILE A 8 -27.75 -18.10 27.37
CA ILE A 8 -26.80 -17.82 26.28
C ILE A 8 -25.39 -18.26 26.69
N GLU A 9 -24.98 -17.87 27.89
CA GLU A 9 -23.66 -18.09 28.46
C GLU A 9 -23.77 -18.87 29.77
N GLU A 10 -22.80 -19.73 30.05
CA GLU A 10 -22.68 -20.35 31.38
C GLU A 10 -22.29 -19.28 32.43
N PHE A 11 -22.65 -19.51 33.68
CA PHE A 11 -22.28 -18.61 34.77
C PHE A 11 -20.77 -18.66 35.01
N GLU A 12 -20.07 -17.55 34.80
CA GLU A 12 -18.60 -17.48 34.98
C GLU A 12 -18.19 -17.45 36.46
N ASN A 13 -19.05 -16.94 37.33
CA ASN A 13 -18.76 -16.73 38.75
C ASN A 13 -19.47 -17.80 39.60
N GLU A 14 -18.70 -18.49 40.45
CA GLU A 14 -19.23 -19.54 41.33
C GLU A 14 -20.34 -19.02 42.26
N HIS A 15 -20.21 -17.80 42.77
CA HIS A 15 -21.22 -17.19 43.64
C HIS A 15 -22.54 -16.92 42.92
N GLU A 16 -22.50 -16.43 41.67
CA GLU A 16 -23.69 -16.22 40.84
C GLU A 16 -24.35 -17.55 40.51
N TRP A 17 -23.56 -18.57 40.15
CA TRP A 17 -24.06 -19.92 39.90
C TRP A 17 -24.75 -20.51 41.14
N ASN A 18 -24.13 -20.39 42.31
CA ASN A 18 -24.70 -20.90 43.56
C ASN A 18 -26.03 -20.21 43.89
N GLN A 19 -26.13 -18.90 43.65
CA GLN A 19 -27.35 -18.15 43.88
C GLN A 19 -28.44 -18.47 42.86
N PHE A 20 -28.08 -18.58 41.58
CA PHE A 20 -28.98 -19.05 40.53
C PHE A 20 -29.51 -20.45 40.84
N LYS A 21 -28.63 -21.35 41.28
CA LYS A 21 -28.99 -22.72 41.65
C LYS A 21 -29.94 -22.77 42.83
N GLU A 22 -29.72 -21.95 43.87
CA GLU A 22 -30.66 -21.82 45.00
C GLU A 22 -32.06 -21.39 44.50
N LEU A 23 -32.11 -20.37 43.63
CA LEU A 23 -33.36 -19.91 43.02
C LEU A 23 -34.03 -21.02 42.19
N TYR A 24 -33.26 -21.72 41.36
CA TYR A 24 -33.75 -22.83 40.54
C TYR A 24 -34.31 -23.96 41.41
N ASP A 25 -33.57 -24.39 42.43
CA ASP A 25 -33.96 -25.50 43.30
C ASP A 25 -35.30 -25.19 44.00
N VAL A 26 -35.48 -23.95 44.48
CA VAL A 26 -36.73 -23.48 45.10
C VAL A 26 -37.92 -23.52 44.10
N ILE A 27 -37.72 -23.06 42.87
CA ILE A 27 -38.77 -23.08 41.83
C ILE A 27 -39.06 -24.52 41.40
N TYR A 28 -38.02 -25.31 41.18
CA TYR A 28 -38.13 -26.69 40.73
C TYR A 28 -38.87 -27.55 41.76
N GLU A 29 -38.48 -27.49 43.03
CA GLU A 29 -39.15 -28.22 44.12
C GLU A 29 -40.65 -27.91 44.15
N LYS A 30 -41.02 -26.63 43.94
CA LYS A 30 -42.43 -26.24 43.98
C LYS A 30 -43.22 -26.66 42.75
N TYR A 31 -42.64 -26.53 41.56
CA TYR A 31 -43.39 -26.56 40.30
C TYR A 31 -43.12 -27.79 39.43
N ALA A 32 -42.09 -28.59 39.69
CA ALA A 32 -41.74 -29.76 38.88
C ALA A 32 -42.88 -30.77 38.72
N ASN A 33 -43.74 -30.89 39.73
CA ASN A 33 -44.89 -31.80 39.77
C ASN A 33 -46.24 -31.09 39.54
N THR A 34 -46.22 -29.89 38.95
CA THR A 34 -47.44 -29.15 38.58
C THR A 34 -47.61 -29.12 37.07
N ASP A 35 -48.76 -28.66 36.59
CA ASP A 35 -49.02 -28.44 35.15
C ASP A 35 -48.66 -27.00 34.69
N GLU A 36 -48.13 -26.15 35.60
CA GLU A 36 -47.84 -24.74 35.31
C GLU A 36 -46.50 -24.54 34.59
N ASN A 37 -46.52 -24.13 33.32
CA ASN A 37 -45.28 -23.84 32.58
C ASN A 37 -44.53 -22.63 33.13
N ILE A 38 -43.25 -22.84 33.47
CA ILE A 38 -42.30 -21.85 33.99
C ILE A 38 -41.02 -21.92 33.16
N TYR A 39 -40.68 -20.82 32.50
CA TYR A 39 -39.39 -20.71 31.83
C TYR A 39 -38.49 -19.80 32.66
N ILE A 40 -37.28 -20.27 32.96
CA ILE A 40 -36.23 -19.52 33.64
C ILE A 40 -35.17 -19.21 32.60
N LEU A 41 -35.08 -17.95 32.20
CA LEU A 41 -34.11 -17.46 31.23
C LEU A 41 -33.01 -16.78 32.03
N SER A 42 -31.74 -17.12 31.83
CA SER A 42 -30.66 -16.55 32.64
C SER A 42 -29.45 -16.14 31.83
N ASN A 43 -28.66 -15.24 32.44
CA ASN A 43 -27.39 -14.75 31.94
C ASN A 43 -27.43 -14.34 30.46
N PHE A 44 -28.25 -13.32 30.15
CA PHE A 44 -28.34 -12.78 28.80
C PHE A 44 -28.26 -11.26 28.78
N ARG A 45 -27.72 -10.72 27.69
CA ARG A 45 -27.53 -9.29 27.48
C ARG A 45 -28.57 -8.74 26.52
N LEU A 46 -29.10 -7.58 26.87
CA LEU A 46 -29.88 -6.71 26.00
C LEU A 46 -28.96 -5.60 25.46
N ALA A 47 -29.55 -4.60 24.79
CA ALA A 47 -28.77 -3.54 24.14
C ALA A 47 -27.99 -2.69 25.16
N LYS A 48 -28.56 -2.47 26.36
CA LYS A 48 -27.99 -1.55 27.37
C LYS A 48 -27.64 -2.25 28.67
N VAL A 49 -28.30 -3.38 28.98
CA VAL A 49 -28.22 -4.02 30.29
C VAL A 49 -28.07 -5.54 30.19
N GLN A 50 -27.51 -6.15 31.23
CA GLN A 50 -27.53 -7.59 31.45
C GLN A 50 -28.70 -7.94 32.39
N ILE A 51 -29.36 -9.06 32.12
CA ILE A 51 -30.40 -9.63 32.99
C ILE A 51 -29.89 -10.96 33.53
N ASP A 52 -29.78 -11.05 34.86
CA ASP A 52 -29.29 -12.25 35.53
C ASP A 52 -30.30 -13.38 35.38
N VAL A 53 -31.57 -13.13 35.72
CA VAL A 53 -32.66 -14.10 35.59
C VAL A 53 -33.97 -13.41 35.17
N LEU A 54 -34.70 -14.06 34.27
CA LEU A 54 -36.04 -13.70 33.82
C LEU A 54 -36.96 -14.92 33.95
N ILE A 55 -38.01 -14.79 34.74
CA ILE A 55 -39.01 -15.84 34.95
C ILE A 55 -40.24 -15.52 34.11
N LEU A 56 -40.62 -16.46 33.24
CA LEU A 56 -41.87 -16.43 32.49
C LEU A 56 -42.85 -17.42 33.10
N THR A 57 -44.05 -16.95 33.41
CA THR A 57 -45.18 -17.77 33.87
C THR A 57 -46.40 -17.46 33.02
N GLU A 58 -47.43 -18.31 33.05
CA GLU A 58 -48.68 -18.00 32.34
C GLU A 58 -49.30 -16.66 32.77
N LYS A 59 -49.00 -16.18 33.99
CA LYS A 59 -49.62 -14.98 34.59
C LYS A 59 -48.82 -13.70 34.39
N GLY A 60 -47.59 -13.79 33.84
CA GLY A 60 -46.73 -12.63 33.61
C GLY A 60 -45.23 -12.93 33.71
N ILE A 61 -44.46 -11.84 33.72
CA ILE A 61 -43.00 -11.82 33.61
C ILE A 61 -42.39 -11.21 34.88
N ALA A 62 -41.29 -11.78 35.38
CA ALA A 62 -40.51 -11.23 36.48
C ALA A 62 -39.00 -11.23 36.15
N ILE A 63 -38.37 -10.06 36.19
CA ILE A 63 -36.92 -9.88 36.20
C ILE A 63 -36.42 -10.11 37.62
N ILE A 64 -35.30 -10.82 37.74
CA ILE A 64 -34.58 -11.06 38.97
C ILE A 64 -33.13 -10.64 38.77
N ASP A 65 -32.62 -9.82 39.67
CA ASP A 65 -31.21 -9.43 39.74
C ASP A 65 -30.58 -10.09 40.97
N LEU A 66 -29.53 -10.90 40.77
CA LEU A 66 -28.93 -11.77 41.78
C LEU A 66 -27.90 -10.97 42.60
N LYS A 67 -28.09 -10.93 43.92
CA LYS A 67 -27.21 -10.23 44.86
C LYS A 67 -26.72 -11.20 45.92
N SER A 68 -25.47 -11.67 45.79
CA SER A 68 -24.86 -12.65 46.71
C SER A 68 -24.44 -12.00 48.05
N TYR A 69 -25.41 -11.40 48.73
CA TYR A 69 -25.26 -10.77 50.04
C TYR A 69 -26.32 -11.32 50.99
N LYS A 70 -25.93 -11.47 52.26
CA LYS A 70 -26.81 -11.89 53.34
C LYS A 70 -26.83 -10.86 54.46
N GLY A 71 -28.01 -10.41 54.86
CA GLY A 71 -28.17 -9.51 56.01
C GLY A 71 -29.45 -8.68 55.97
N LYS A 72 -29.44 -7.59 56.75
CA LYS A 72 -30.53 -6.59 56.71
C LYS A 72 -30.27 -5.63 55.55
N VAL A 73 -31.16 -5.63 54.58
CA VAL A 73 -31.06 -4.79 53.38
C VAL A 73 -31.72 -3.44 53.65
N ILE A 74 -30.98 -2.36 53.38
CA ILE A 74 -31.45 -0.97 53.45
C ILE A 74 -31.25 -0.35 52.07
N GLY A 75 -32.29 0.29 51.53
CA GLY A 75 -32.24 0.86 50.21
C GLY A 75 -33.53 1.58 49.85
N ASN A 76 -33.44 2.63 49.04
CA ASN A 76 -34.59 3.38 48.55
C ASN A 76 -34.44 3.70 47.05
N GLU A 77 -35.40 4.42 46.48
CA GLU A 77 -35.44 4.71 45.04
C GLU A 77 -34.28 5.57 44.54
N ASN A 78 -33.73 6.47 45.36
CA ASN A 78 -32.76 7.50 44.94
C ASN A 78 -31.48 7.54 45.81
N GLY A 79 -31.20 6.48 46.58
CA GLY A 79 -30.12 6.44 47.55
C GLY A 79 -29.22 5.23 47.41
N ASN A 80 -28.20 5.15 48.26
CA ASN A 80 -27.34 3.97 48.28
C ASN A 80 -28.10 2.76 48.79
N TRP A 81 -27.75 1.60 48.26
CA TRP A 81 -28.24 0.31 48.73
C TRP A 81 -27.14 -0.34 49.55
N VAL A 82 -27.47 -0.76 50.77
CA VAL A 82 -26.49 -1.33 51.71
C VAL A 82 -27.05 -2.57 52.38
N VAL A 83 -26.16 -3.49 52.73
CA VAL A 83 -26.48 -4.71 53.48
C VAL A 83 -25.73 -4.68 54.80
N ILE A 84 -26.46 -4.73 55.90
CA ILE A 84 -25.88 -4.82 57.23
C ILE A 84 -25.70 -6.29 57.59
N LYS A 85 -24.45 -6.71 57.76
CA LYS A 85 -24.05 -8.07 58.17
C LYS A 85 -23.10 -7.97 59.35
N ASN A 86 -23.49 -8.52 60.51
CA ASN A 86 -22.67 -8.47 61.74
C ASN A 86 -22.18 -7.05 62.10
N GLU A 87 -23.08 -6.05 62.04
CA GLU A 87 -22.78 -4.62 62.27
C GLU A 87 -21.90 -3.94 61.21
N GLU A 88 -21.39 -4.68 60.22
CA GLU A 88 -20.69 -4.12 59.07
C GLU A 88 -21.68 -3.71 57.97
N GLU A 89 -21.50 -2.51 57.42
CA GLU A 89 -22.30 -1.97 56.32
C GLU A 89 -21.59 -2.20 54.98
N ILE A 90 -22.17 -3.05 54.13
CA ILE A 90 -21.64 -3.35 52.81
C ILE A 90 -22.48 -2.61 51.77
N SER A 91 -21.89 -1.59 51.14
CA SER A 91 -22.57 -0.85 50.08
C SER A 91 -22.57 -1.66 48.78
N LEU A 92 -23.74 -1.74 48.14
CA LEU A 92 -23.85 -2.20 46.77
C LEU A 92 -23.20 -1.16 45.84
N PRO A 93 -22.57 -1.60 44.74
CA PRO A 93 -21.89 -0.70 43.81
C PRO A 93 -22.87 0.17 43.01
N LYS A 94 -24.11 -0.28 42.84
CA LYS A 94 -25.17 0.43 42.12
C LYS A 94 -26.45 0.43 42.94
N ASN A 95 -27.27 1.46 42.73
CA ASN A 95 -28.63 1.48 43.24
C ASN A 95 -29.45 0.39 42.54
N LEU A 96 -29.88 -0.61 43.32
CA LEU A 96 -30.61 -1.78 42.82
C LEU A 96 -31.96 -1.41 42.18
N PHE A 97 -32.65 -0.41 42.73
CA PHE A 97 -33.92 0.07 42.17
C PHE A 97 -33.74 0.68 40.77
N GLY A 98 -32.72 1.53 40.59
CA GLY A 98 -32.34 2.12 39.32
C GLY A 98 -31.93 1.05 38.30
N GLN A 99 -31.08 0.10 38.72
CA GLN A 99 -30.65 -1.01 37.88
C GLN A 99 -31.84 -1.84 37.36
N LEU A 100 -32.75 -2.25 38.25
CA LEU A 100 -33.94 -3.02 37.88
C LEU A 100 -34.92 -2.22 37.02
N LYS A 101 -35.00 -0.90 37.22
CA LYS A 101 -35.81 0.00 36.38
C LYS A 101 -35.26 0.06 34.95
N GLU A 102 -33.94 0.18 34.78
CA GLU A 102 -33.28 0.16 33.47
C GLU A 102 -33.47 -1.19 32.77
N GLN A 103 -33.22 -2.30 33.48
CA GLN A 103 -33.48 -3.66 32.99
C GLN A 103 -34.93 -3.84 32.51
N LYS A 104 -35.90 -3.32 33.27
CA LYS A 104 -37.32 -3.37 32.90
C LYS A 104 -37.61 -2.68 31.57
N PHE A 105 -37.11 -1.45 31.38
CA PHE A 105 -37.40 -0.68 30.18
C PHE A 105 -36.69 -1.25 28.95
N ASP A 106 -35.44 -1.67 29.08
CA ASP A 106 -34.68 -2.30 27.98
C ASP A 106 -35.34 -3.64 27.56
N LEU A 107 -35.81 -4.43 28.54
CA LEU A 107 -36.56 -5.66 28.25
C LEU A 107 -37.91 -5.37 27.58
N LEU A 108 -38.65 -4.37 28.04
CA LEU A 108 -39.93 -4.01 27.45
C LEU A 108 -39.79 -3.60 25.98
N GLU A 109 -38.76 -2.82 25.65
CA GLU A 109 -38.43 -2.45 24.28
C GLU A 109 -38.20 -3.69 23.40
N LYS A 110 -37.40 -4.64 23.90
CA LYS A 110 -37.13 -5.90 23.19
C LYS A 110 -38.37 -6.78 23.07
N LEU A 111 -39.18 -6.91 24.12
CA LEU A 111 -40.41 -7.70 24.11
C LEU A 111 -41.46 -7.11 23.17
N ASN A 112 -41.56 -5.79 23.05
CA ASN A 112 -42.46 -5.15 22.09
C ASN A 112 -42.12 -5.51 20.64
N GLN A 113 -40.83 -5.61 20.30
CA GLN A 113 -40.40 -6.07 18.98
C GLN A 113 -40.82 -7.52 18.71
N ILE A 114 -40.64 -8.41 19.69
CA ILE A 114 -41.03 -9.83 19.57
C ILE A 114 -42.56 -9.96 19.48
N ARG A 115 -43.29 -9.18 20.28
CA ARG A 115 -44.76 -9.17 20.37
C ARG A 115 -45.41 -8.89 19.03
N ILE A 116 -44.95 -7.87 18.30
CA ILE A 116 -45.50 -7.47 16.99
C ILE A 116 -45.56 -8.66 16.02
N VAL A 117 -44.58 -9.56 16.08
CA VAL A 117 -44.53 -10.69 15.13
C VAL A 117 -45.20 -11.95 15.70
N ASN A 118 -45.12 -12.18 17.01
CA ASN A 118 -45.40 -13.51 17.57
C ASN A 118 -46.62 -13.59 18.48
N PHE A 119 -46.98 -12.50 19.18
CA PHE A 119 -48.04 -12.52 20.19
C PHE A 119 -48.76 -11.18 20.37
N GLU A 120 -49.21 -10.60 19.25
CA GLU A 120 -49.95 -9.33 19.19
C GLU A 120 -51.22 -9.26 20.06
N HIS A 121 -51.78 -10.40 20.45
CA HIS A 121 -52.95 -10.49 21.32
C HIS A 121 -52.73 -9.93 22.74
N ILE A 122 -51.47 -9.69 23.14
CA ILE A 122 -51.13 -8.99 24.38
C ILE A 122 -50.92 -7.53 24.03
N GLU A 123 -51.72 -6.62 24.60
CA GLU A 123 -51.55 -5.18 24.40
C GLU A 123 -50.22 -4.69 24.98
N GLU A 124 -49.63 -3.69 24.32
CA GLU A 124 -48.37 -3.05 24.72
C GLU A 124 -48.36 -2.61 26.19
N GLU A 125 -49.40 -1.89 26.59
CA GLU A 125 -49.52 -1.35 27.94
C GLU A 125 -49.57 -2.46 29.00
N LYS A 126 -50.22 -3.59 28.66
CA LYS A 126 -50.30 -4.76 29.54
C LYS A 126 -48.95 -5.45 29.64
N LEU A 127 -48.19 -5.57 28.55
CA LEU A 127 -46.87 -6.18 28.52
C LEU A 127 -45.87 -5.46 29.43
N GLY A 128 -46.03 -4.15 29.62
CA GLY A 128 -45.23 -3.34 30.56
C GLY A 128 -45.39 -3.69 32.05
N ARG A 129 -46.31 -4.59 32.42
CA ARG A 129 -46.54 -5.04 33.80
C ARG A 129 -45.56 -6.12 34.25
N ILE A 130 -44.28 -5.88 33.96
CA ILE A 130 -43.14 -6.70 34.36
C ILE A 130 -42.83 -6.44 35.84
N LYS A 131 -42.65 -7.51 36.61
CA LYS A 131 -42.14 -7.47 37.98
C LYS A 131 -40.61 -7.45 37.96
N CYS A 132 -39.99 -6.79 38.91
CA CYS A 132 -38.54 -6.63 38.98
C CYS A 132 -38.11 -6.77 40.43
N TRP A 133 -37.38 -7.84 40.76
CA TRP A 133 -37.01 -8.13 42.13
C TRP A 133 -35.50 -8.28 42.29
N GLY A 134 -34.95 -7.74 43.37
CA GLY A 134 -33.58 -8.09 43.77
C GLY A 134 -33.60 -9.36 44.61
N TYR A 135 -32.86 -10.38 44.21
CA TYR A 135 -32.79 -11.65 44.94
C TYR A 135 -31.54 -11.68 45.82
N PHE A 136 -31.72 -11.72 47.13
CA PHE A 136 -30.65 -11.82 48.13
C PHE A 136 -30.57 -13.23 48.70
N GLU A 137 -29.43 -13.57 49.32
CA GLU A 137 -29.24 -14.88 49.94
C GLU A 137 -30.30 -15.16 51.02
N LYS A 138 -30.66 -16.44 51.16
CA LYS A 138 -31.61 -16.93 52.16
C LYS A 138 -31.33 -16.40 53.57
N GLY A 139 -32.39 -15.93 54.23
CA GLY A 139 -32.33 -15.29 55.55
C GLY A 139 -32.08 -13.78 55.53
N SER A 140 -31.94 -13.15 54.37
CA SER A 140 -31.94 -11.68 54.26
C SER A 140 -33.33 -11.09 54.53
N ASN A 141 -33.38 -9.86 55.03
CA ASN A 141 -34.64 -9.15 55.31
C ASN A 141 -34.59 -7.73 54.75
N TYR A 142 -35.66 -7.35 54.04
CA TYR A 142 -35.87 -6.02 53.51
C TYR A 142 -37.23 -5.46 53.95
N ASN A 143 -37.23 -4.24 54.49
CA ASN A 143 -38.47 -3.54 54.78
C ASN A 143 -38.99 -2.84 53.50
N ILE A 144 -40.05 -3.38 52.89
CA ILE A 144 -40.67 -2.84 51.66
C ILE A 144 -41.22 -1.41 51.82
N THR A 145 -41.43 -0.94 53.06
CA THR A 145 -41.89 0.44 53.28
C THR A 145 -40.86 1.50 52.89
N GLN A 146 -39.59 1.09 52.66
CA GLN A 146 -38.53 1.96 52.16
C GLN A 146 -38.73 2.40 50.69
N ILE A 147 -39.64 1.75 49.96
CA ILE A 147 -40.01 2.08 48.57
C ILE A 147 -41.38 2.75 48.55
N GLY A 148 -41.57 3.70 47.63
CA GLY A 148 -42.86 4.36 47.43
C GLY A 148 -43.95 3.37 47.01
N GLU A 149 -45.18 3.61 47.46
CA GLU A 149 -46.30 2.68 47.25
C GLU A 149 -46.54 2.35 45.76
N ARG A 150 -46.35 3.33 44.87
CA ARG A 150 -46.45 3.12 43.41
C ARG A 150 -45.41 2.13 42.90
N ALA A 151 -44.18 2.22 43.37
CA ALA A 151 -43.09 1.36 42.95
C ALA A 151 -43.26 -0.08 43.46
N ARG A 152 -43.87 -0.28 44.63
CA ARG A 152 -44.20 -1.61 45.19
C ARG A 152 -45.10 -2.46 44.29
N THR A 153 -45.76 -1.85 43.30
CA THR A 153 -46.57 -2.59 42.32
C THR A 153 -45.73 -3.42 41.34
N TRP A 154 -44.46 -3.09 41.17
CA TRP A 154 -43.55 -3.79 40.24
C TRP A 154 -42.20 -4.14 40.87
N PHE A 155 -41.74 -3.41 41.88
CA PHE A 155 -40.46 -3.64 42.55
C PHE A 155 -40.62 -4.39 43.88
N ASP A 156 -39.67 -5.28 44.20
CA ASP A 156 -39.55 -5.93 45.50
C ASP A 156 -38.12 -6.43 45.76
N VAL A 157 -37.84 -6.88 46.99
CA VAL A 157 -36.61 -7.62 47.33
C VAL A 157 -37.02 -9.00 47.79
N VAL A 158 -36.48 -10.05 47.18
CA VAL A 158 -36.84 -11.45 47.42
C VAL A 158 -35.68 -12.30 47.95
N THR A 159 -36.02 -13.40 48.60
CA THR A 159 -35.07 -14.48 48.97
C THR A 159 -35.74 -15.83 48.70
N ALA A 160 -34.98 -16.92 48.85
CA ALA A 160 -35.51 -18.28 48.79
C ALA A 160 -36.78 -18.49 49.62
N ASP A 161 -36.86 -17.86 50.81
CA ASP A 161 -37.93 -18.09 51.79
C ASP A 161 -39.32 -17.62 51.31
N TYR A 162 -39.38 -16.66 50.39
CA TYR A 162 -40.65 -16.06 49.96
C TYR A 162 -40.77 -15.80 48.44
N LEU A 163 -39.79 -16.26 47.64
CA LEU A 163 -39.84 -16.21 46.18
C LEU A 163 -41.13 -16.85 45.63
N ILE A 164 -41.47 -18.06 46.09
CA ILE A 164 -42.65 -18.80 45.63
C ILE A 164 -43.95 -18.03 45.90
N ASP A 165 -44.05 -17.41 47.07
CA ASP A 165 -45.25 -16.65 47.42
C ASP A 165 -45.37 -15.35 46.63
N LYS A 166 -44.26 -14.74 46.22
CA LYS A 166 -44.25 -13.61 45.29
C LYS A 166 -44.62 -14.05 43.88
N MET A 167 -44.10 -15.18 43.40
CA MET A 167 -44.44 -15.75 42.09
C MET A 167 -45.95 -16.04 41.97
N LYS A 168 -46.58 -16.61 42.99
CA LYS A 168 -48.05 -16.82 43.01
C LYS A 168 -48.86 -15.54 42.84
N ARG A 169 -48.30 -14.38 43.23
CA ARG A 169 -48.94 -13.06 43.15
C ARG A 169 -48.65 -12.32 41.85
N ILE A 170 -47.87 -12.91 40.93
CA ILE A 170 -47.73 -12.37 39.59
C ILE A 170 -49.11 -12.40 38.93
N ASN A 171 -49.59 -11.22 38.56
CA ASN A 171 -50.82 -11.04 37.81
C ASN A 171 -50.67 -9.80 36.91
N ALA A 172 -50.27 -10.04 35.67
CA ALA A 172 -50.08 -8.98 34.69
C ALA A 172 -51.38 -8.62 33.94
N ARG A 173 -52.49 -9.34 34.23
CA ARG A 173 -53.79 -9.26 33.53
C ARG A 173 -53.71 -9.58 32.03
N TYR A 174 -52.78 -10.45 31.65
CA TYR A 174 -52.72 -11.14 30.37
C TYR A 174 -52.23 -12.57 30.60
N LYS A 175 -52.39 -13.44 29.60
CA LYS A 175 -51.92 -14.82 29.65
C LYS A 175 -50.77 -15.02 28.67
N LEU A 176 -49.59 -15.43 29.16
CA LEU A 176 -48.53 -15.95 28.29
C LEU A 176 -48.81 -17.41 28.00
N ARG A 177 -49.05 -17.72 26.72
CA ARG A 177 -49.15 -19.10 26.25
C ARG A 177 -47.74 -19.66 26.09
N MET A 178 -47.61 -20.98 26.10
CA MET A 178 -46.33 -21.65 25.88
C MET A 178 -45.64 -21.18 24.59
N LYS A 179 -46.41 -21.04 23.49
CA LYS A 179 -45.90 -20.49 22.21
C LYS A 179 -45.34 -19.07 22.33
N ASP A 180 -45.88 -18.25 23.23
CA ASP A 180 -45.44 -16.87 23.45
C ASP A 180 -44.11 -16.89 24.22
N MET A 181 -43.98 -17.79 25.20
CA MET A 181 -42.73 -18.01 25.94
C MET A 181 -41.63 -18.55 25.01
N ASP A 182 -41.95 -19.50 24.14
CA ASP A 182 -41.03 -20.03 23.12
C ASP A 182 -40.58 -18.93 22.15
N ALA A 183 -41.50 -18.04 21.75
CA ALA A 183 -41.17 -16.88 20.92
C ALA A 183 -40.26 -15.88 21.64
N ILE A 184 -40.43 -15.67 22.95
CA ILE A 184 -39.53 -14.85 23.77
C ILE A 184 -38.13 -15.49 23.81
N VAL A 185 -38.04 -16.79 24.10
CA VAL A 185 -36.77 -17.53 24.10
C VAL A 185 -36.04 -17.40 22.75
N LYS A 186 -36.77 -17.61 21.65
CA LYS A 186 -36.22 -17.47 20.28
C LYS A 186 -35.80 -16.04 19.97
N GLY A 187 -36.64 -15.05 20.31
CA GLY A 187 -36.36 -13.64 20.07
C GLY A 187 -35.22 -13.05 20.90
N LEU A 188 -34.88 -13.71 22.02
CA LEU A 188 -33.71 -13.44 22.85
C LEU A 188 -32.51 -14.34 22.52
N ASN A 189 -32.63 -15.23 21.52
CA ASN A 189 -31.58 -16.15 21.07
C ASN A 189 -31.02 -17.06 22.18
N LEU A 190 -31.88 -17.53 23.08
CA LEU A 190 -31.48 -18.40 24.20
C LEU A 190 -31.56 -19.88 23.83
N LYS A 191 -30.70 -20.70 24.42
CA LYS A 191 -30.70 -22.17 24.24
C LYS A 191 -31.13 -22.85 25.52
N GLU A 192 -31.82 -23.98 25.38
CA GLU A 192 -32.23 -24.79 26.53
C GLU A 192 -31.00 -25.35 27.25
N TYR A 193 -30.94 -25.18 28.56
CA TYR A 193 -29.85 -25.56 29.43
C TYR A 193 -30.27 -26.69 30.37
N GLN A 194 -29.50 -27.79 30.40
CA GLN A 194 -29.80 -28.95 31.24
C GLN A 194 -29.02 -28.90 32.55
N ILE A 195 -29.69 -28.48 33.62
CA ILE A 195 -29.11 -28.49 34.96
C ILE A 195 -28.78 -29.93 35.38
N GLY A 196 -27.51 -30.17 35.74
CA GLY A 196 -27.04 -31.46 36.29
C GLY A 196 -26.37 -32.40 35.29
N LYS A 197 -26.50 -32.19 33.97
CA LYS A 197 -25.60 -32.83 33.01
C LYS A 197 -24.36 -31.96 32.88
N LYS A 198 -23.28 -32.36 33.54
CA LYS A 198 -21.95 -31.97 33.06
C LYS A 198 -21.85 -32.56 31.66
N SER A 199 -22.14 -31.77 30.62
CA SER A 199 -21.59 -32.08 29.31
C SER A 199 -20.10 -32.33 29.52
N PRO A 200 -19.46 -33.27 28.80
CA PRO A 200 -18.01 -33.30 28.75
C PRO A 200 -17.62 -31.86 28.41
N VAL A 201 -16.99 -31.19 29.37
CA VAL A 201 -16.62 -29.79 29.23
C VAL A 201 -15.54 -29.82 28.16
N LYS A 202 -15.95 -29.78 26.89
CA LYS A 202 -15.17 -29.08 25.89
C LYS A 202 -14.85 -27.76 26.59
N SER A 203 -13.57 -27.48 26.74
CA SER A 203 -13.13 -26.21 27.34
C SER A 203 -13.99 -25.08 26.76
N ALA A 204 -14.35 -24.08 27.58
CA ALA A 204 -15.15 -22.96 27.09
C ALA A 204 -14.56 -22.39 25.78
N PHE A 205 -13.23 -22.48 25.63
CA PHE A 205 -12.50 -22.34 24.38
C PHE A 205 -13.07 -23.15 23.22
N GLU A 206 -13.01 -24.48 23.29
CA GLU A 206 -13.41 -25.38 22.22
C GLU A 206 -14.89 -25.22 21.87
N SER A 207 -15.79 -24.97 22.84
CA SER A 207 -17.21 -24.79 22.53
C SER A 207 -17.56 -23.44 21.91
N ASN A 208 -16.94 -22.35 22.37
CA ASN A 208 -17.22 -21.00 21.87
C ASN A 208 -16.53 -20.76 20.53
N TYR A 209 -15.34 -21.33 20.33
CA TYR A 209 -14.49 -21.01 19.19
C TYR A 209 -14.49 -22.04 18.07
N GLU A 210 -15.01 -23.27 18.26
CA GLU A 210 -15.19 -24.21 17.14
C GLU A 210 -16.00 -23.61 15.98
N LYS A 211 -16.94 -22.72 16.29
CA LYS A 211 -17.71 -21.98 15.27
C LYS A 211 -16.93 -20.87 14.59
N GLU A 212 -15.99 -20.23 15.29
CA GLU A 212 -15.15 -19.16 14.75
C GLU A 212 -13.95 -19.72 13.96
N LEU A 213 -13.55 -20.96 14.24
CA LEU A 213 -12.43 -21.64 13.59
C LEU A 213 -12.73 -22.11 12.18
N SER A 214 -13.98 -22.45 11.87
CA SER A 214 -14.40 -22.85 10.52
C SER A 214 -14.38 -21.71 9.49
N VAL A 215 -14.03 -20.50 9.92
CA VAL A 215 -14.32 -19.22 9.24
C VAL A 215 -13.05 -18.46 8.94
N PHE A 216 -11.92 -19.02 9.36
CA PHE A 216 -10.68 -18.27 9.45
C PHE A 216 -10.01 -18.12 8.10
N ILE A 217 -9.89 -16.87 7.67
CA ILE A 217 -9.01 -16.49 6.59
C ILE A 217 -7.84 -15.72 7.16
N GLN A 218 -6.66 -16.16 6.73
CA GLN A 218 -5.40 -15.59 7.10
C GLN A 218 -5.34 -14.13 6.61
N PRO A 219 -5.14 -13.15 7.51
CA PRO A 219 -4.84 -11.80 7.06
C PRO A 219 -3.51 -11.77 6.30
N ASN A 220 -3.30 -10.76 5.46
CA ASN A 220 -2.06 -10.62 4.67
C ASN A 220 -0.78 -10.55 5.53
N ASN A 221 -0.88 -10.20 6.81
CA ASN A 221 0.23 -10.22 7.77
C ASN A 221 0.23 -11.47 8.68
N TRP A 222 -0.43 -12.56 8.27
CA TRP A 222 -0.44 -13.81 9.03
C TRP A 222 0.96 -14.39 9.25
N ASP A 223 1.83 -14.31 8.24
CA ASP A 223 3.22 -14.76 8.38
C ASP A 223 3.99 -13.96 9.43
N GLU A 224 3.68 -12.67 9.60
CA GLU A 224 4.26 -11.83 10.66
C GLU A 224 3.79 -12.29 12.05
N ILE A 225 2.51 -12.63 12.19
CA ILE A 225 1.95 -13.19 13.44
C ILE A 225 2.68 -14.49 13.80
N LEU A 226 2.81 -15.40 12.82
CA LEU A 226 3.48 -16.69 13.00
C LEU A 226 4.97 -16.54 13.32
N ARG A 227 5.64 -15.59 12.67
CA ARG A 227 7.05 -15.28 12.92
C ARG A 227 7.23 -14.76 14.34
N LYS A 228 6.47 -13.74 14.76
CA LYS A 228 6.59 -13.15 16.12
C LYS A 228 6.28 -14.15 17.23
N ILE A 229 5.27 -15.01 17.08
CA ILE A 229 4.99 -16.05 18.10
C ILE A 229 6.06 -17.14 18.15
N SER A 230 6.81 -17.34 17.06
CA SER A 230 7.96 -18.26 17.04
C SER A 230 9.20 -17.65 17.70
N GLU A 231 9.40 -16.33 17.54
CA GLU A 231 10.55 -15.59 18.07
C GLU A 231 10.37 -15.17 19.54
N SER A 232 9.12 -14.94 19.98
CA SER A 232 8.80 -14.47 21.34
C SER A 232 7.83 -15.40 22.06
N ASN A 233 7.84 -15.36 23.39
CA ASN A 233 6.84 -16.02 24.23
C ASN A 233 5.56 -15.20 24.35
N ILE A 234 5.58 -13.94 23.93
CA ILE A 234 4.43 -13.04 23.92
C ILE A 234 4.13 -12.62 22.48
N ILE A 235 2.84 -12.58 22.14
CA ILE A 235 2.36 -11.81 21.01
C ILE A 235 1.15 -10.99 21.45
N THR A 236 1.08 -9.74 21.00
CA THR A 236 -0.07 -8.87 21.23
C THR A 236 -0.69 -8.49 19.88
N ILE A 237 -1.91 -8.95 19.63
CA ILE A 237 -2.66 -8.65 18.42
C ILE A 237 -3.56 -7.44 18.68
N VAL A 238 -3.21 -6.30 18.09
CA VAL A 238 -3.92 -5.02 18.27
C VAL A 238 -4.69 -4.69 17.00
N GLY A 239 -5.91 -4.17 17.11
CA GLY A 239 -6.68 -3.79 15.93
C GLY A 239 -8.10 -3.33 16.25
N GLU A 240 -8.80 -2.79 15.26
CA GLU A 240 -10.17 -2.29 15.44
C GLU A 240 -11.16 -3.42 15.83
N PRO A 241 -12.33 -3.10 16.39
CA PRO A 241 -13.40 -4.09 16.58
C PRO A 241 -13.70 -4.83 15.27
N ARG A 242 -13.93 -6.15 15.34
CA ARG A 242 -14.34 -7.01 14.20
C ARG A 242 -13.35 -7.19 13.04
N VAL A 243 -12.10 -6.73 13.17
CA VAL A 243 -11.04 -6.99 12.15
C VAL A 243 -10.49 -8.41 12.17
N GLY A 244 -11.05 -9.33 12.96
CA GLY A 244 -10.57 -10.73 13.03
C GLY A 244 -9.50 -11.00 14.08
N LYS A 245 -9.36 -10.16 15.13
CA LYS A 245 -8.40 -10.43 16.23
C LYS A 245 -8.64 -11.78 16.90
N SER A 246 -9.84 -12.02 17.41
CA SER A 246 -10.17 -13.24 18.15
C SER A 246 -9.99 -14.47 17.25
N THR A 247 -10.46 -14.43 16.00
CA THR A 247 -10.23 -15.51 15.02
C THR A 247 -8.74 -15.77 14.76
N SER A 248 -7.91 -14.73 14.58
CA SER A 248 -6.45 -14.90 14.46
C SER A 248 -5.84 -15.54 15.69
N ILE A 249 -6.22 -15.09 16.90
CA ILE A 249 -5.70 -15.65 18.17
C ILE A 249 -5.99 -17.13 18.29
N ILE A 250 -7.23 -17.54 18.01
CA ILE A 250 -7.64 -18.94 18.14
C ILE A 250 -6.89 -19.81 17.12
N ASN A 251 -6.64 -19.30 15.91
CA ASN A 251 -5.88 -20.03 14.90
C ASN A 251 -4.40 -20.16 15.25
N VAL A 252 -3.80 -19.12 15.84
CA VAL A 252 -2.44 -19.20 16.39
C VAL A 252 -2.40 -20.25 17.51
N ALA A 253 -3.38 -20.22 18.43
CA ALA A 253 -3.47 -21.17 19.52
C ALA A 253 -3.65 -22.62 19.03
N ASN A 254 -4.45 -22.84 17.98
CA ASN A 254 -4.60 -24.15 17.37
C ASN A 254 -3.32 -24.64 16.69
N LYS A 255 -2.59 -23.74 16.01
CA LYS A 255 -1.30 -24.10 15.42
C LYS A 255 -0.31 -24.51 16.51
N LEU A 256 -0.24 -23.74 17.61
CA LEU A 256 0.57 -24.09 18.78
C LEU A 256 0.10 -25.40 19.44
N LYS A 257 -1.21 -25.66 19.52
CA LYS A 257 -1.76 -26.94 20.00
C LYS A 257 -1.26 -28.11 19.17
N ASN A 258 -1.25 -27.97 17.84
CA ASN A 258 -0.70 -28.97 16.92
C ASN A 258 0.81 -29.15 17.11
N ASP A 259 1.52 -28.10 17.53
CA ASP A 259 2.94 -28.14 17.89
C ASP A 259 3.20 -28.68 19.32
N GLY A 260 2.16 -29.20 19.98
CA GLY A 260 2.24 -29.89 21.28
C GLY A 260 1.99 -29.00 22.50
N TYR A 261 1.54 -27.75 22.33
CA TYR A 261 1.18 -26.90 23.45
C TYR A 261 -0.22 -27.22 24.01
N LYS A 262 -0.44 -26.90 25.29
CA LYS A 262 -1.75 -27.08 25.97
C LYS A 262 -2.45 -25.74 26.13
N ILE A 263 -3.67 -25.61 25.62
CA ILE A 263 -4.45 -24.37 25.75
C ILE A 263 -4.97 -24.24 27.19
N GLN A 264 -4.78 -23.07 27.80
CA GLN A 264 -5.24 -22.73 29.15
C GLN A 264 -6.20 -21.54 29.08
N ASP A 265 -7.46 -21.77 29.43
CA ASP A 265 -8.52 -20.76 29.41
C ASP A 265 -8.64 -19.92 30.67
N ASP A 266 -8.09 -20.41 31.78
CA ASP A 266 -8.36 -19.82 33.09
C ASP A 266 -7.45 -18.62 33.36
N LYS A 267 -7.82 -17.46 32.79
CA LYS A 267 -7.16 -16.17 32.99
C LYS A 267 -7.11 -15.77 34.48
N LYS A 268 -8.18 -16.06 35.24
CA LYS A 268 -8.32 -15.68 36.65
C LYS A 268 -7.32 -16.45 37.51
N SER A 269 -7.21 -17.76 37.32
CA SER A 269 -6.24 -18.59 38.03
C SER A 269 -4.80 -18.15 37.77
N LEU A 270 -4.45 -17.72 36.55
CA LEU A 270 -3.08 -17.31 36.26
C LEU A 270 -2.64 -16.06 37.05
N ILE A 271 -3.49 -15.02 37.09
CA ILE A 271 -3.22 -13.81 37.86
C ILE A 271 -3.21 -14.10 39.36
N GLU A 272 -4.14 -14.92 39.85
CA GLU A 272 -4.18 -15.29 41.26
C GLU A 272 -2.94 -16.06 41.69
N LEU A 273 -2.45 -16.97 40.85
CA LEU A 273 -1.22 -17.71 41.11
C LEU A 273 0.02 -16.80 41.04
N PHE A 274 0.05 -15.86 40.08
CA PHE A 274 1.12 -14.88 39.94
C PHE A 274 1.23 -13.95 41.16
N ASN A 275 0.09 -13.43 41.64
CA ASN A 275 0.03 -12.48 42.77
C ASN A 275 0.11 -13.16 44.14
N SER A 276 0.04 -14.48 44.19
CA SER A 276 0.05 -15.22 45.45
C SER A 276 1.42 -15.18 46.13
N ARG A 277 1.42 -14.84 47.41
CA ARG A 277 2.60 -14.96 48.30
C ARG A 277 2.82 -16.38 48.84
N ASP A 278 1.88 -17.30 48.60
CA ASP A 278 2.03 -18.72 48.95
C ASP A 278 3.03 -19.40 48.00
N ASP A 279 4.13 -19.92 48.56
CA ASP A 279 5.19 -20.66 47.86
C ASP A 279 4.64 -21.80 46.98
N LYS A 280 3.58 -22.49 47.42
CA LYS A 280 2.99 -23.59 46.63
C LYS A 280 2.32 -23.06 45.37
N LYS A 281 1.58 -21.96 45.48
CA LYS A 281 0.93 -21.29 44.35
C LYS A 281 1.96 -20.66 43.41
N SER A 282 3.03 -20.09 43.96
CA SER A 282 4.16 -19.57 43.18
C SER A 282 4.87 -20.68 42.38
N LYS A 283 5.15 -21.83 43.01
CA LYS A 283 5.70 -23.01 42.31
C LYS A 283 4.76 -23.52 41.22
N LEU A 284 3.45 -23.49 41.47
CA LEU A 284 2.46 -23.87 40.47
C LEU A 284 2.43 -22.88 39.29
N PHE A 285 2.52 -21.57 39.54
CA PHE A 285 2.67 -20.55 38.50
C PHE A 285 3.88 -20.83 37.61
N PHE A 286 5.06 -21.01 38.20
CA PHE A 286 6.28 -21.31 37.43
C PHE A 286 6.18 -22.61 36.65
N LYS A 287 5.57 -23.64 37.23
CA LYS A 287 5.28 -24.88 36.52
C LYS A 287 4.38 -24.64 35.31
N LEU A 288 3.30 -23.86 35.47
CA LEU A 288 2.38 -23.55 34.39
C LEU A 288 3.06 -22.80 33.24
N ILE A 289 3.88 -21.78 33.53
CA ILE A 289 4.56 -21.04 32.45
C ILE A 289 5.69 -21.84 31.79
N ASN A 290 6.16 -22.94 32.41
CA ASN A 290 7.19 -23.82 31.86
C ASN A 290 6.66 -25.10 31.17
N ASP A 291 5.39 -25.47 31.39
CA ASP A 291 4.77 -26.71 30.88
C ASP A 291 4.16 -26.57 29.46
N ARG A 292 4.77 -25.74 28.59
CA ARG A 292 4.33 -25.49 27.19
C ARG A 292 2.83 -25.23 27.06
N ASN A 293 2.31 -24.28 27.84
CA ASN A 293 0.92 -23.86 27.76
C ASN A 293 0.73 -22.71 26.75
N VAL A 294 -0.50 -22.51 26.28
CA VAL A 294 -0.93 -21.30 25.56
C VAL A 294 -1.95 -20.57 26.41
N PHE A 295 -1.65 -19.34 26.80
CA PHE A 295 -2.56 -18.47 27.53
C PHE A 295 -3.14 -17.45 26.56
N ILE A 296 -4.46 -17.40 26.47
CA ILE A 296 -5.18 -16.49 25.59
C ILE A 296 -5.87 -15.45 26.45
N ILE A 297 -5.56 -14.19 26.22
CA ILE A 297 -5.99 -13.07 27.06
C ILE A 297 -6.54 -11.98 26.16
N ASP A 298 -7.81 -12.16 25.78
CA ASP A 298 -8.57 -11.17 25.02
C ASP A 298 -8.84 -9.90 25.84
N ASP A 299 -8.81 -8.75 25.15
CA ASP A 299 -9.01 -7.39 25.67
C ASP A 299 -8.24 -7.09 26.97
N VAL A 300 -6.94 -7.39 26.96
CA VAL A 300 -6.06 -7.35 28.16
C VAL A 300 -6.00 -5.97 28.84
N PHE A 301 -6.28 -4.89 28.09
CA PHE A 301 -6.24 -3.50 28.58
C PHE A 301 -7.63 -2.86 28.78
N GLY A 302 -8.70 -3.65 28.59
CA GLY A 302 -10.10 -3.24 28.70
C GLY A 302 -10.90 -3.56 27.43
N ALA A 303 -12.17 -3.90 27.60
CA ALA A 303 -13.04 -4.38 26.50
C ALA A 303 -13.73 -3.23 25.74
N ILE A 304 -14.21 -2.24 26.48
CA ILE A 304 -14.94 -1.09 25.93
C ILE A 304 -14.09 0.16 25.99
N GLU A 305 -13.40 0.37 27.10
CA GLU A 305 -12.54 1.51 27.37
C GLU A 305 -11.25 1.05 28.06
N TYR A 306 -10.28 1.96 28.15
CA TYR A 306 -9.04 1.70 28.87
C TYR A 306 -9.31 1.53 30.37
N GLU A 307 -8.92 0.38 30.93
CA GLU A 307 -9.15 0.03 32.33
C GLU A 307 -7.81 -0.07 33.08
N PRO A 308 -7.37 1.00 33.78
CA PRO A 308 -6.10 1.00 34.52
C PRO A 308 -5.98 -0.17 35.52
N ALA A 309 -7.10 -0.60 36.12
CA ALA A 309 -7.13 -1.71 37.05
C ALA A 309 -6.77 -3.07 36.42
N LEU A 310 -7.09 -3.28 35.14
CA LEU A 310 -6.67 -4.48 34.40
C LEU A 310 -5.18 -4.38 34.02
N VAL A 311 -4.76 -3.20 33.56
CA VAL A 311 -3.36 -2.91 33.22
C VAL A 311 -2.43 -3.20 34.40
N ASN A 312 -2.78 -2.69 35.58
CA ASN A 312 -2.01 -2.92 36.82
C ASN A 312 -1.93 -4.40 37.23
N LYS A 313 -2.83 -5.25 36.72
CA LYS A 313 -2.78 -6.70 36.95
C LYS A 313 -1.89 -7.41 35.93
N TRP A 314 -1.97 -7.01 34.67
CA TRP A 314 -1.31 -7.71 33.56
C TRP A 314 0.12 -7.26 33.29
N VAL A 315 0.44 -5.98 33.49
CA VAL A 315 1.77 -5.42 33.23
C VAL A 315 2.86 -6.09 34.06
N PRO A 316 2.70 -6.32 35.38
CA PRO A 316 3.69 -7.06 36.15
C PRO A 316 3.94 -8.48 35.63
N LEU A 317 2.88 -9.14 35.12
CA LEU A 317 3.01 -10.47 34.51
C LEU A 317 3.77 -10.40 33.18
N ILE A 318 3.48 -9.42 32.32
CA ILE A 318 4.18 -9.18 31.05
C ILE A 318 5.67 -8.94 31.32
N ILE A 319 6.01 -8.03 32.24
CA ILE A 319 7.39 -7.75 32.67
C ILE A 319 8.08 -9.04 33.13
N LYS A 320 7.39 -9.86 33.93
CA LYS A 320 7.96 -11.13 34.41
C LYS A 320 8.16 -12.13 33.28
N ILE A 321 7.28 -12.21 32.29
CA ILE A 321 7.46 -13.14 31.18
C ILE A 321 8.63 -12.71 30.29
N LEU A 322 8.74 -11.42 29.97
CA LEU A 322 9.85 -10.89 29.15
C LEU A 322 11.21 -11.08 29.83
N LYS A 323 11.29 -10.85 31.14
CA LYS A 323 12.56 -11.00 31.89
C LYS A 323 13.02 -12.45 32.11
N TYR A 324 12.14 -13.44 31.95
CA TYR A 324 12.44 -14.83 32.27
C TYR A 324 12.69 -15.64 31.00
N PRO A 325 13.96 -16.00 30.69
CA PRO A 325 14.29 -16.72 29.46
C PRO A 325 13.75 -18.16 29.42
N ASP A 326 13.46 -18.76 30.57
CA ASP A 326 13.03 -20.16 30.70
C ASP A 326 11.53 -20.38 30.48
N VAL A 327 10.78 -19.34 30.10
CA VAL A 327 9.35 -19.49 29.82
C VAL A 327 9.17 -20.29 28.53
N ASN A 328 8.59 -21.49 28.65
CA ASN A 328 8.29 -22.35 27.49
C ASN A 328 6.84 -22.23 27.02
N SER A 329 6.02 -21.43 27.70
CA SER A 329 4.62 -21.18 27.35
C SER A 329 4.48 -19.96 26.46
N LYS A 330 3.40 -19.92 25.67
CA LYS A 330 3.05 -18.80 24.80
C LYS A 330 1.90 -18.00 25.40
N PHE A 331 1.96 -16.68 25.26
CA PHE A 331 0.96 -15.74 25.71
C PHE A 331 0.47 -14.94 24.52
N ILE A 332 -0.82 -15.03 24.25
CA ILE A 332 -1.47 -14.35 23.14
C ILE A 332 -2.45 -13.33 23.73
N PHE A 333 -2.08 -12.07 23.63
CA PHE A 333 -2.90 -10.94 24.05
C PHE A 333 -3.65 -10.36 22.86
N SER A 334 -4.80 -9.76 23.11
CA SER A 334 -5.41 -8.80 22.19
C SER A 334 -5.89 -7.55 22.88
N SER A 335 -5.98 -6.49 22.08
CA SER A 335 -6.55 -5.21 22.49
C SER A 335 -7.13 -4.49 21.28
N ARG A 336 -8.06 -3.59 21.54
CA ARG A 336 -8.43 -2.57 20.56
C ARG A 336 -7.32 -1.55 20.39
N THR A 337 -7.20 -0.96 19.20
CA THR A 337 -6.17 0.04 18.87
C THR A 337 -6.24 1.25 19.80
N ASP A 338 -7.43 1.84 19.96
CA ASP A 338 -7.70 3.01 20.80
C ASP A 338 -7.35 2.77 22.28
N ILE A 339 -7.68 1.58 22.78
CA ILE A 339 -7.36 1.16 24.16
C ILE A 339 -5.85 0.92 24.31
N PHE A 340 -5.22 0.29 23.32
CA PHE A 340 -3.79 0.01 23.32
C PHE A 340 -2.94 1.29 23.25
N ASP A 341 -3.35 2.27 22.45
CA ASP A 341 -2.66 3.55 22.34
C ASP A 341 -2.73 4.33 23.66
N LYS A 342 -3.87 4.27 24.37
CA LYS A 342 -3.99 4.82 25.74
C LYS A 342 -3.06 4.10 26.72
N PHE A 343 -2.96 2.77 26.61
CA PHE A 343 -2.02 1.97 27.39
C PHE A 343 -0.57 2.42 27.16
N GLN A 344 -0.13 2.56 25.91
CA GLN A 344 1.23 2.99 25.54
C GLN A 344 1.59 4.38 26.07
N ARG A 345 0.60 5.28 26.19
CA ARG A 345 0.79 6.63 26.74
C ARG A 345 0.77 6.67 28.27
N SER A 346 -0.08 5.86 28.89
CA SER A 346 -0.35 5.93 30.33
C SER A 346 0.60 5.06 31.15
N ASN A 347 1.19 4.04 30.54
CA ASN A 347 2.01 3.07 31.26
C ASN A 347 3.51 3.30 31.10
N ASN A 348 4.11 3.89 32.13
CA ASN A 348 5.55 4.09 32.21
C ASN A 348 6.30 2.86 32.78
N GLU A 349 5.62 1.85 33.32
CA GLU A 349 6.29 0.72 34.00
C GLU A 349 7.16 -0.12 33.05
N LEU A 350 6.69 -0.39 31.83
CA LEU A 350 7.50 -1.09 30.82
C LEU A 350 8.74 -0.26 30.41
N SER A 351 8.61 1.07 30.36
CA SER A 351 9.73 1.98 30.10
C SER A 351 10.71 2.01 31.26
N TYR A 352 10.23 2.07 32.51
CA TYR A 352 11.08 2.04 33.70
C TYR A 352 11.92 0.77 33.79
N GLU A 353 11.37 -0.36 33.32
CA GLU A 353 12.08 -1.64 33.28
C GLU A 353 12.94 -1.85 32.04
N GLY A 354 12.96 -0.90 31.09
CA GLY A 354 13.72 -1.02 29.84
C GLY A 354 13.17 -2.06 28.85
N LEU A 355 11.91 -2.46 28.99
CA LEU A 355 11.27 -3.54 28.20
C LEU A 355 10.28 -3.03 27.15
N LYS A 356 10.12 -1.71 27.01
CA LYS A 356 9.14 -1.13 26.09
C LYS A 356 9.38 -1.55 24.64
N ASP A 357 10.64 -1.53 24.19
CA ASP A 357 10.98 -1.88 22.81
C ASP A 357 10.80 -3.38 22.55
N GLU A 358 11.24 -4.24 23.48
CA GLU A 358 11.01 -5.69 23.41
C GLU A 358 9.52 -6.04 23.37
N PHE A 359 8.70 -5.38 24.21
CA PHE A 359 7.25 -5.55 24.15
C PHE A 359 6.67 -5.03 22.83
N ASN A 360 7.19 -3.92 22.29
CA ASN A 360 6.73 -3.38 21.01
C ASN A 360 7.06 -4.33 19.84
N GLU A 361 8.18 -5.04 19.90
CA GLU A 361 8.51 -6.10 18.93
C GLU A 361 7.55 -7.28 19.00
N CYS A 362 6.83 -7.48 20.11
CA CYS A 362 5.80 -8.51 20.25
C CYS A 362 4.42 -8.09 19.67
N ILE A 363 4.25 -6.85 19.22
CA ILE A 363 2.95 -6.35 18.73
C ILE A 363 2.78 -6.67 17.24
N VAL A 364 1.58 -7.12 16.87
CA VAL A 364 1.10 -7.13 15.48
C VAL A 364 -0.17 -6.29 15.41
N LYS A 365 -0.20 -5.33 14.48
CA LYS A 365 -1.42 -4.55 14.18
C LYS A 365 -2.22 -5.24 13.07
N LEU A 366 -3.46 -5.60 13.37
CA LEU A 366 -4.47 -6.01 12.40
C LEU A 366 -5.33 -4.80 12.03
N ASN A 367 -5.22 -4.39 10.78
CA ASN A 367 -5.99 -3.33 10.16
C ASN A 367 -6.89 -3.93 9.06
N PHE A 368 -7.88 -3.15 8.64
CA PHE A 368 -8.73 -3.53 7.52
C PHE A 368 -7.93 -3.82 6.23
N SER A 369 -6.89 -3.02 5.95
CA SER A 369 -6.04 -3.20 4.77
C SER A 369 -5.30 -4.55 4.72
N ASN A 370 -5.27 -5.30 5.83
CA ASN A 370 -4.77 -6.67 5.84
C ASN A 370 -5.72 -7.69 5.18
N TYR A 371 -6.92 -7.27 4.78
CA TYR A 371 -7.89 -8.09 4.05
C TYR A 371 -8.21 -7.44 2.70
N ASP A 372 -7.55 -7.91 1.64
CA ASP A 372 -7.92 -7.48 0.29
C ASP A 372 -9.26 -8.10 -0.15
N ARG A 373 -9.80 -7.60 -1.27
CA ARG A 373 -11.07 -8.09 -1.82
C ARG A 373 -11.04 -9.58 -2.13
N GLY A 374 -9.90 -10.13 -2.55
CA GLY A 374 -9.74 -11.55 -2.82
C GLY A 374 -9.89 -12.38 -1.54
N LEU A 375 -9.25 -11.95 -0.44
CA LEU A 375 -9.41 -12.56 0.87
C LEU A 375 -10.84 -12.45 1.40
N LEU A 376 -11.48 -11.28 1.31
CA LEU A 376 -12.88 -11.11 1.73
C LEU A 376 -13.83 -12.02 0.93
N LYS A 377 -13.55 -12.22 -0.36
CA LYS A 377 -14.29 -13.16 -1.21
C LYS A 377 -14.09 -14.61 -0.77
N GLY A 378 -12.84 -14.97 -0.45
CA GLY A 378 -12.51 -16.22 0.19
C GLY A 378 -13.34 -16.42 1.45
N ILE A 379 -13.44 -15.38 2.32
CA ILE A 379 -14.15 -15.47 3.60
C ILE A 379 -15.59 -15.84 3.29
N LEU A 380 -16.24 -15.10 2.40
CA LEU A 380 -17.62 -15.37 2.05
C LEU A 380 -17.78 -16.80 1.49
N SER A 381 -16.93 -17.23 0.56
CA SER A 381 -17.07 -18.55 -0.09
C SER A 381 -16.82 -19.72 0.86
N GLU A 382 -15.76 -19.67 1.67
CA GLU A 382 -15.44 -20.75 2.60
C GLU A 382 -16.52 -20.86 3.67
N ASN A 383 -17.00 -19.72 4.17
CA ASN A 383 -18.05 -19.71 5.18
C ASN A 383 -19.39 -20.24 4.67
N LEU A 384 -19.71 -20.03 3.39
CA LEU A 384 -20.92 -20.58 2.79
C LEU A 384 -20.94 -22.11 2.79
N GLU A 385 -19.79 -22.77 2.81
CA GLU A 385 -19.71 -24.23 2.91
C GLU A 385 -19.98 -24.73 4.33
N TYR A 386 -19.52 -23.99 5.34
CA TYR A 386 -19.71 -24.35 6.76
C TYR A 386 -21.08 -23.97 7.31
N ILE A 387 -21.65 -22.89 6.79
CA ILE A 387 -22.96 -22.40 7.19
C ILE A 387 -24.00 -23.21 6.41
N GLN A 388 -24.78 -24.03 7.13
CA GLN A 388 -25.87 -24.84 6.58
C GLN A 388 -27.03 -23.94 6.06
N LEU A 389 -26.78 -23.20 4.99
CA LEU A 389 -27.80 -22.55 4.20
C LEU A 389 -28.40 -23.56 3.23
N ASN A 390 -29.70 -23.45 2.96
CA ASN A 390 -30.29 -24.15 1.83
C ASN A 390 -29.72 -23.58 0.51
N GLU A 391 -29.82 -24.35 -0.58
CA GLU A 391 -29.21 -23.98 -1.86
C GLU A 391 -29.73 -22.65 -2.40
N ASP A 392 -31.02 -22.33 -2.19
CA ASP A 392 -31.61 -21.05 -2.59
C ASP A 392 -30.94 -19.85 -1.88
N LYS A 393 -30.72 -19.94 -0.57
CA LYS A 393 -30.04 -18.89 0.20
C LYS A 393 -28.56 -18.79 -0.14
N LYS A 394 -27.89 -19.92 -0.38
CA LYS A 394 -26.50 -19.91 -0.88
C LYS A 394 -26.42 -19.17 -2.20
N PHE A 395 -27.33 -19.48 -3.13
CA PHE A 395 -27.40 -18.80 -4.43
C PHE A 395 -27.59 -17.28 -4.27
N ILE A 396 -28.52 -16.85 -3.41
CA ILE A 396 -28.74 -15.42 -3.13
C ILE A 396 -27.47 -14.73 -2.60
N VAL A 397 -26.74 -15.36 -1.67
CA VAL A 397 -25.47 -14.80 -1.16
C VAL A 397 -24.39 -14.78 -2.22
N ILE A 398 -24.25 -15.86 -3.01
CA ILE A 398 -23.26 -15.97 -4.10
C ILE A 398 -23.50 -14.89 -5.16
N ASP A 399 -24.74 -14.72 -5.60
CA ASP A 399 -25.13 -13.72 -6.61
C ASP A 399 -24.89 -12.28 -6.13
N ASN A 400 -24.93 -12.06 -4.82
CA ASN A 400 -24.68 -10.77 -4.18
C ASN A 400 -23.26 -10.62 -3.59
N THR A 401 -22.33 -11.54 -3.87
CA THR A 401 -20.98 -11.56 -3.27
C THR A 401 -20.24 -10.22 -3.39
N GLU A 402 -20.19 -9.67 -4.61
CA GLU A 402 -19.50 -8.40 -4.86
C GLU A 402 -20.15 -7.25 -4.10
N LYS A 403 -21.49 -7.23 -4.02
CA LYS A 403 -22.23 -6.22 -3.26
C LYS A 403 -21.98 -6.35 -1.77
N ILE A 404 -21.93 -7.58 -1.24
CA ILE A 404 -21.63 -7.84 0.17
C ILE A 404 -20.20 -7.41 0.51
N ILE A 405 -19.20 -7.79 -0.30
CA ILE A 405 -17.79 -7.45 -0.05
C ILE A 405 -17.55 -5.94 -0.17
N ASN A 406 -18.21 -5.26 -1.10
CA ASN A 406 -18.06 -3.82 -1.26
C ASN A 406 -18.71 -3.01 -0.13
N GLU A 407 -19.70 -3.58 0.57
CA GLU A 407 -20.55 -2.86 1.54
C GLU A 407 -20.36 -3.34 2.99
N LEU A 408 -19.91 -4.58 3.20
CA LEU A 408 -19.52 -5.17 4.49
C LEU A 408 -18.01 -5.32 4.48
N VAL A 409 -17.36 -4.26 4.93
CA VAL A 409 -15.93 -4.06 4.77
C VAL A 409 -15.16 -4.95 5.76
N LEU A 410 -15.71 -5.27 6.94
CA LEU A 410 -14.99 -6.02 7.95
C LEU A 410 -15.30 -7.53 7.95
N PRO A 411 -14.30 -8.40 8.17
CA PRO A 411 -14.50 -9.85 8.32
C PRO A 411 -15.62 -10.23 9.31
N GLY A 412 -15.66 -9.57 10.47
CA GLY A 412 -16.70 -9.84 11.48
C GLY A 412 -18.10 -9.39 11.05
N GLU A 413 -18.23 -8.44 10.12
CA GLU A 413 -19.52 -8.04 9.55
C GLU A 413 -20.03 -9.07 8.55
N ILE A 414 -19.13 -9.60 7.71
CA ILE A 414 -19.42 -10.69 6.79
C ILE A 414 -19.88 -11.93 7.58
N TRP A 415 -19.15 -12.30 8.63
CA TRP A 415 -19.54 -13.41 9.51
C TRP A 415 -20.93 -13.20 10.13
N HIS A 416 -21.16 -12.03 10.73
CA HIS A 416 -22.44 -11.73 11.37
C HIS A 416 -23.59 -11.72 10.34
N PHE A 417 -23.34 -11.24 9.13
CA PHE A 417 -24.29 -11.30 8.03
C PHE A 417 -24.65 -12.75 7.68
N LEU A 418 -23.65 -13.61 7.48
CA LEU A 418 -23.87 -15.01 7.14
C LEU A 418 -24.54 -15.80 8.27
N GLU A 419 -24.23 -15.48 9.53
CA GLU A 419 -24.90 -16.08 10.69
C GLU A 419 -26.39 -15.71 10.71
N ASN A 420 -26.72 -14.44 10.44
CA ASN A 420 -28.10 -14.01 10.30
C ASN A 420 -28.81 -14.65 9.10
N ALA A 421 -28.07 -14.99 8.04
CA ALA A 421 -28.63 -15.69 6.87
C ALA A 421 -29.14 -17.11 7.17
N LYS A 422 -28.70 -17.72 8.28
CA LYS A 422 -29.15 -19.06 8.70
C LYS A 422 -30.64 -19.10 9.05
N TYR A 423 -31.22 -18.00 9.52
CA TYR A 423 -32.60 -17.99 10.00
C TYR A 423 -33.62 -18.02 8.85
N ASP A 424 -34.80 -18.63 9.08
CA ASP A 424 -35.75 -19.09 8.04
C ASP A 424 -36.35 -18.00 7.13
N GLU A 425 -36.17 -16.71 7.43
CA GLU A 425 -36.73 -15.58 6.67
C GLU A 425 -35.72 -14.86 5.76
N PHE A 426 -34.52 -15.42 5.55
CA PHE A 426 -33.51 -14.78 4.72
C PHE A 426 -33.91 -14.73 3.23
N GLN A 427 -34.35 -13.56 2.78
CA GLN A 427 -34.59 -13.20 1.38
C GLN A 427 -33.57 -12.16 0.90
N GLU A 428 -33.52 -11.88 -0.41
CA GLU A 428 -32.64 -10.87 -0.99
C GLU A 428 -32.77 -9.48 -0.29
N ASP A 429 -33.98 -9.11 0.11
CA ASP A 429 -34.24 -7.90 0.90
C ASP A 429 -33.56 -7.89 2.28
N SER A 430 -33.22 -9.06 2.82
CA SER A 430 -32.43 -9.20 4.07
C SER A 430 -30.97 -8.82 3.86
N ILE A 431 -30.44 -8.99 2.64
CA ILE A 431 -29.13 -8.47 2.25
C ILE A 431 -29.18 -6.95 2.30
N ASN A 432 -30.19 -6.35 1.65
CA ASN A 432 -30.37 -4.90 1.69
C ASN A 432 -30.56 -4.40 3.12
N LYS A 433 -31.32 -5.09 3.98
CA LYS A 433 -31.47 -4.71 5.40
C LYS A 433 -30.17 -4.82 6.20
N SER A 434 -29.37 -5.84 5.96
CA SER A 434 -28.08 -6.04 6.64
C SER A 434 -27.03 -5.04 6.17
N ILE A 435 -26.97 -4.79 4.86
CA ILE A 435 -26.20 -3.70 4.26
C ILE A 435 -26.70 -2.36 4.79
N VAL A 436 -28.02 -2.14 4.89
CA VAL A 436 -28.59 -0.93 5.50
C VAL A 436 -28.21 -0.82 6.96
N LYS A 437 -28.11 -1.92 7.71
CA LYS A 437 -27.66 -1.92 9.11
C LYS A 437 -26.17 -1.60 9.24
N ALA A 438 -25.33 -2.08 8.32
CA ALA A 438 -23.93 -1.67 8.23
C ALA A 438 -23.81 -0.19 7.80
N LYS A 439 -24.55 0.21 6.75
CA LYS A 439 -24.74 1.60 6.31
C LYS A 439 -25.40 2.48 7.35
N ARG A 440 -26.12 1.96 8.36
CA ARG A 440 -26.63 2.78 9.47
C ARG A 440 -25.49 3.35 10.29
N GLN A 441 -24.32 2.71 10.32
CA GLN A 441 -23.12 3.33 10.88
C GLN A 441 -22.67 4.49 10.00
N VAL A 442 -22.63 4.33 8.67
CA VAL A 442 -22.38 5.45 7.73
C VAL A 442 -23.39 6.58 7.93
N ILE A 443 -24.69 6.27 8.05
CA ILE A 443 -25.76 7.25 8.28
C ILE A 443 -25.61 7.90 9.66
N PHE A 444 -25.30 7.14 10.70
CA PHE A 444 -25.09 7.67 12.05
C PHE A 444 -23.89 8.61 12.09
N ILE A 445 -22.76 8.20 11.50
CA ILE A 445 -21.56 9.03 11.36
C ILE A 445 -21.88 10.28 10.53
N LYS A 446 -22.63 10.12 9.44
CA LYS A 446 -23.10 11.22 8.59
C LYS A 446 -23.90 12.23 9.40
N GLU A 447 -24.89 11.78 10.17
CA GLU A 447 -25.69 12.65 11.04
C GLU A 447 -24.82 13.27 12.14
N GLU A 448 -23.89 12.53 12.73
CA GLU A 448 -22.95 13.06 13.71
C GLU A 448 -22.10 14.20 13.13
N ILE A 449 -21.59 14.04 11.89
CA ILE A 449 -20.83 15.07 11.19
C ILE A 449 -21.68 16.32 10.97
N LYS A 450 -22.97 16.18 10.63
CA LYS A 450 -23.88 17.33 10.47
C LYS A 450 -24.03 18.19 11.72
N TYR A 451 -23.92 17.58 12.90
CA TYR A 451 -24.02 18.29 14.19
C TYR A 451 -22.67 18.87 14.67
N LEU A 452 -21.58 18.68 13.92
CA LEU A 452 -20.30 19.32 14.24
C LEU A 452 -20.36 20.83 14.01
N ASP A 453 -19.48 21.57 14.68
CA ASP A 453 -19.33 22.99 14.41
C ASP A 453 -18.75 23.21 12.98
N GLU A 454 -19.00 24.36 12.36
CA GLU A 454 -18.53 24.66 11.00
C GLU A 454 -17.00 24.51 10.83
N TYR A 455 -16.20 24.91 11.82
CA TYR A 455 -14.75 24.77 11.79
C TYR A 455 -14.30 23.30 11.93
N GLU A 456 -15.11 22.47 12.55
CA GLU A 456 -14.85 21.04 12.72
C GLU A 456 -15.19 20.26 11.46
N LYS A 457 -16.31 20.61 10.80
CA LYS A 457 -16.66 20.10 9.47
C LYS A 457 -15.57 20.47 8.47
N LEU A 458 -15.13 21.73 8.50
CA LEU A 458 -14.03 22.23 7.68
C LEU A 458 -12.78 21.35 7.81
N PHE A 459 -12.40 20.99 9.03
CA PHE A 459 -11.24 20.14 9.30
C PHE A 459 -11.40 18.74 8.67
N LEU A 460 -12.55 18.08 8.88
CA LEU A 460 -12.79 16.75 8.33
C LEU A 460 -12.83 16.74 6.80
N HIS A 461 -13.34 17.81 6.18
CA HIS A 461 -13.35 17.95 4.72
C HIS A 461 -11.94 18.17 4.16
N ILE A 462 -11.13 19.02 4.80
CA ILE A 462 -9.72 19.22 4.40
C ILE A 462 -8.94 17.93 4.52
N LEU A 463 -9.11 17.17 5.61
CA LEU A 463 -8.47 15.88 5.77
C LEU A 463 -8.96 14.86 4.74
N TYR A 464 -10.25 14.85 4.42
CA TYR A 464 -10.82 13.99 3.37
C TYR A 464 -10.20 14.25 1.99
N ILE A 465 -9.92 15.52 1.68
CA ILE A 465 -9.27 15.93 0.42
C ILE A 465 -7.76 15.60 0.43
N ASN A 466 -7.11 15.67 1.60
CA ASN A 466 -5.65 15.70 1.74
C ASN A 466 -5.12 14.56 2.63
N GLN A 467 -5.57 13.32 2.39
CA GLN A 467 -5.26 12.16 3.25
C GLN A 467 -3.77 11.82 3.37
N ASP A 468 -2.94 12.31 2.44
CA ASP A 468 -1.49 12.01 2.39
C ASP A 468 -0.61 13.15 2.92
N PHE A 469 -1.20 14.24 3.41
CA PHE A 469 -0.48 15.45 3.81
C PHE A 469 0.13 15.31 5.22
N GLU A 470 1.27 16.00 5.43
CA GLU A 470 1.87 16.18 6.75
C GLU A 470 0.93 17.04 7.62
N VAL A 471 1.01 16.87 8.95
CA VAL A 471 0.19 17.63 9.91
C VAL A 471 0.36 19.13 9.70
N ASP A 472 1.59 19.59 9.50
CA ASP A 472 1.92 21.01 9.30
C ASP A 472 1.29 21.55 8.00
N ASP A 473 1.33 20.77 6.92
CA ASP A 473 0.71 21.17 5.65
C ASP A 473 -0.83 21.22 5.79
N LEU A 474 -1.43 20.27 6.53
CA LEU A 474 -2.87 20.28 6.84
C LEU A 474 -3.27 21.47 7.71
N GLU A 475 -2.43 21.85 8.67
CA GLU A 475 -2.63 23.01 9.53
C GLU A 475 -2.61 24.30 8.71
N GLU A 476 -1.63 24.46 7.83
CA GLU A 476 -1.51 25.61 6.94
C GLU A 476 -2.77 25.74 6.07
N ILE A 477 -3.19 24.65 5.40
CA ILE A 477 -4.41 24.61 4.58
C ILE A 477 -5.65 24.96 5.41
N TYR A 478 -5.76 24.41 6.62
CA TYR A 478 -6.87 24.68 7.53
C TYR A 478 -6.93 26.16 7.94
N SER A 479 -5.77 26.75 8.25
CA SER A 479 -5.65 28.15 8.62
C SER A 479 -6.13 29.10 7.51
N HIS A 480 -5.86 28.76 6.25
CA HIS A 480 -6.32 29.54 5.09
C HIS A 480 -7.82 29.45 4.84
N CYS A 481 -8.45 28.36 5.29
CA CYS A 481 -9.89 28.16 5.09
C CYS A 481 -10.76 28.71 6.23
N LEU A 482 -10.19 29.07 7.38
CA LEU A 482 -10.94 29.64 8.49
C LEU A 482 -11.52 31.03 8.14
N PRO A 483 -12.64 31.46 8.75
CA PRO A 483 -13.15 32.82 8.61
C PRO A 483 -12.16 33.85 9.20
N LEU A 484 -12.02 35.02 8.55
CA LEU A 484 -11.21 36.14 9.04
C LEU A 484 -11.60 36.51 10.48
N GLY A 485 -10.66 36.43 11.43
CA GLY A 485 -10.85 36.82 12.83
C GLY A 485 -10.85 35.67 13.86
N ALA A 486 -10.81 34.40 13.42
CA ALA A 486 -10.53 33.27 14.31
C ALA A 486 -9.02 33.11 14.53
N SER A 487 -8.54 32.87 15.74
CA SER A 487 -7.12 32.59 15.99
C SER A 487 -6.75 31.18 15.49
N ASN A 488 -5.96 31.13 14.42
CA ASN A 488 -5.76 29.95 13.56
C ASN A 488 -5.28 28.66 14.27
N LEU A 489 -4.28 28.73 15.16
CA LEU A 489 -3.66 27.53 15.74
C LEU A 489 -4.61 26.75 16.67
N HIS A 490 -5.34 27.46 17.51
CA HIS A 490 -6.09 26.83 18.60
C HIS A 490 -7.22 25.91 18.10
N TYR A 491 -7.85 26.24 16.97
CA TYR A 491 -8.95 25.43 16.42
C TYR A 491 -8.47 24.15 15.73
N PHE A 492 -7.32 24.20 15.06
CA PHE A 492 -6.74 23.01 14.44
C PHE A 492 -6.35 21.98 15.50
N GLU A 493 -5.56 22.40 16.50
CA GLU A 493 -5.16 21.55 17.62
C GLU A 493 -6.38 20.98 18.36
N LYS A 494 -7.39 21.83 18.61
CA LYS A 494 -8.65 21.39 19.24
C LYS A 494 -9.39 20.34 18.40
N CYS A 495 -9.41 20.48 17.07
CA CYS A 495 -9.98 19.48 16.17
C CYS A 495 -9.18 18.18 16.18
N VAL A 496 -7.84 18.27 16.09
CA VAL A 496 -6.93 17.12 16.16
C VAL A 496 -7.15 16.35 17.45
N ASP A 497 -7.25 17.04 18.59
CA ASP A 497 -7.47 16.41 19.89
C ASP A 497 -8.90 15.89 20.08
N LYS A 498 -9.93 16.63 19.62
CA LYS A 498 -11.33 16.20 19.70
C LYS A 498 -11.59 14.95 18.86
N PHE A 499 -11.00 14.89 17.67
CA PHE A 499 -11.22 13.82 16.71
C PHE A 499 -10.19 12.70 16.80
N ARG A 500 -9.10 12.91 17.53
CA ARG A 500 -8.15 11.87 17.92
C ARG A 500 -8.89 10.70 18.53
N HIS A 501 -8.56 9.50 18.06
CA HIS A 501 -9.12 8.22 18.55
C HIS A 501 -10.62 8.01 18.24
N ARG A 502 -11.31 8.99 17.63
CA ARG A 502 -12.71 8.86 17.22
C ARG A 502 -12.86 8.83 15.70
N PHE A 503 -12.27 9.79 15.00
CA PHE A 503 -12.33 9.87 13.53
C PHE A 503 -10.96 9.69 12.90
N ILE A 504 -9.91 10.18 13.57
CA ILE A 504 -8.57 10.32 12.98
C ILE A 504 -7.48 9.80 13.94
N ARG A 505 -6.39 9.31 13.37
CA ARG A 505 -5.17 8.93 14.10
C ARG A 505 -3.96 9.62 13.48
N ILE A 506 -2.93 9.82 14.30
CA ILE A 506 -1.63 10.32 13.83
C ILE A 506 -0.76 9.13 13.47
N LYS A 507 -0.27 9.12 12.24
CA LYS A 507 0.68 8.15 11.71
C LYS A 507 2.05 8.82 11.65
N ILE A 508 3.03 8.26 12.35
CA ILE A 508 4.42 8.72 12.28
C ILE A 508 5.11 7.91 11.18
N GLU A 509 5.52 8.60 10.11
CA GLU A 509 6.31 8.02 9.02
C GLU A 509 7.78 8.39 9.21
N LYS A 510 8.64 7.38 9.35
CA LYS A 510 10.09 7.58 9.40
C LYS A 510 10.61 7.69 7.96
N GLY A 511 10.92 8.91 7.53
CA GLY A 511 11.62 9.17 6.28
C GLY A 511 13.13 9.11 6.48
N PHE A 512 13.85 8.44 5.57
CA PHE A 512 15.30 8.55 5.48
C PHE A 512 15.63 9.71 4.56
N TYR A 513 15.95 10.86 5.15
CA TYR A 513 16.58 11.96 4.42
C TYR A 513 18.00 12.13 4.94
N ILE A 514 18.94 12.18 4.00
CA ILE A 514 20.31 12.56 4.27
C ILE A 514 20.38 14.07 4.13
N LYS A 515 20.41 14.78 5.27
CA LYS A 515 20.73 16.19 5.28
C LYS A 515 22.24 16.32 5.47
N LEU A 516 22.92 16.82 4.44
CA LEU A 516 24.33 17.23 4.55
C LEU A 516 24.36 18.54 5.34
N ASN A 517 24.88 18.47 6.55
CA ASN A 517 25.18 19.67 7.31
C ASN A 517 26.41 20.37 6.71
N ASN A 518 26.58 21.66 7.01
CA ASN A 518 27.72 22.47 6.54
C ASN A 518 29.10 21.96 7.01
N ASP A 519 29.13 20.93 7.87
CA ASP A 519 30.33 20.29 8.42
C ASP A 519 30.54 18.85 7.91
N ASP A 520 29.88 18.48 6.79
CA ASP A 520 29.93 17.14 6.18
C ASP A 520 29.41 16.01 7.10
N THR A 521 28.64 16.33 8.15
CA THR A 521 27.97 15.34 8.99
C THR A 521 26.59 14.96 8.46
N PHE A 522 26.23 13.69 8.60
CA PHE A 522 24.95 13.13 8.20
C PHE A 522 24.04 13.01 9.42
N GLU A 523 22.98 13.81 9.50
CA GLU A 523 21.93 13.64 10.49
C GLU A 523 20.81 12.79 9.89
N PHE A 524 20.42 11.72 10.59
CA PHE A 524 19.40 10.78 10.13
C PHE A 524 18.10 10.94 10.93
N THR A 525 17.00 10.95 10.18
CA THR A 525 15.58 10.86 10.56
C THR A 525 14.89 12.16 11.01
N GLU A 526 14.04 12.66 10.13
CA GLU A 526 12.93 13.55 10.49
C GLU A 526 11.68 12.67 10.57
N GLU A 527 11.06 12.59 11.74
CA GLU A 527 9.79 11.88 11.92
C GLU A 527 8.67 12.78 11.37
N LYS A 528 7.97 12.31 10.33
CA LYS A 528 6.87 13.05 9.72
C LYS A 528 5.55 12.57 10.30
N GLU A 529 4.78 13.49 10.88
CA GLU A 529 3.42 13.18 11.34
C GLU A 529 2.41 13.38 10.22
N LYS A 530 1.53 12.40 10.00
CA LYS A 530 0.37 12.50 9.10
C LYS A 530 -0.92 12.20 9.86
N LEU A 531 -2.02 12.82 9.44
CA LEU A 531 -3.35 12.48 9.94
C LEU A 531 -4.03 11.52 8.97
N GLU A 532 -4.60 10.42 9.47
CA GLU A 532 -5.41 9.51 8.66
C GLU A 532 -6.72 9.18 9.36
N PHE A 533 -7.78 8.87 8.60
CA PHE A 533 -9.02 8.37 9.19
C PHE A 533 -8.79 7.00 9.84
N ILE A 534 -9.31 6.80 11.05
CA ILE A 534 -9.20 5.53 11.78
C ILE A 534 -9.88 4.39 11.01
N HIS A 535 -10.94 4.70 10.27
CA HIS A 535 -11.70 3.72 9.52
C HIS A 535 -12.19 4.27 8.16
N PRO A 536 -12.12 3.49 7.06
CA PRO A 536 -12.58 3.92 5.73
C PRO A 536 -14.05 4.36 5.69
N ILE A 537 -14.88 3.87 6.62
CA ILE A 537 -16.29 4.26 6.75
C ILE A 537 -16.48 5.77 6.94
N TYR A 538 -15.51 6.48 7.55
CA TYR A 538 -15.56 7.93 7.72
C TYR A 538 -15.36 8.66 6.39
N ILE A 539 -14.42 8.18 5.57
CA ILE A 539 -14.19 8.68 4.20
C ILE A 539 -15.46 8.50 3.37
N GLU A 540 -16.07 7.32 3.48
CA GLU A 540 -17.31 7.01 2.78
C GLU A 540 -18.49 7.86 3.28
N ALA A 541 -18.61 8.07 4.59
CA ALA A 541 -19.65 8.90 5.19
C ALA A 541 -19.54 10.37 4.75
N ILE A 542 -18.33 10.94 4.76
CA ILE A 542 -18.07 12.31 4.29
C ILE A 542 -18.39 12.42 2.79
N GLY A 543 -17.93 11.47 1.97
CA GLY A 543 -18.24 11.45 0.54
C GLY A 543 -19.75 11.42 0.26
N LYS A 544 -20.50 10.55 0.95
CA LYS A 544 -21.97 10.46 0.84
C LYS A 544 -22.71 11.64 1.48
N LEU A 545 -22.08 12.37 2.39
CA LEU A 545 -22.62 13.60 2.97
C LEU A 545 -22.57 14.72 1.92
N ILE A 546 -21.40 14.92 1.30
CA ILE A 546 -21.17 15.89 0.20
C ILE A 546 -22.11 15.64 -0.98
N GLU A 547 -22.36 14.38 -1.35
CA GLU A 547 -23.21 14.04 -2.49
C GLU A 547 -24.71 14.30 -2.27
N ALA A 548 -25.19 14.18 -1.02
CA ALA A 548 -26.61 14.10 -0.72
C ALA A 548 -27.16 15.28 0.10
N ASP A 549 -26.31 16.13 0.68
CA ASP A 549 -26.72 17.24 1.52
C ASP A 549 -26.22 18.58 0.96
N GLY A 550 -27.16 19.49 0.66
CA GLY A 550 -26.85 20.79 0.07
C GLY A 550 -26.04 21.70 1.00
N ASP A 551 -26.16 21.55 2.32
CA ASP A 551 -25.47 22.42 3.28
C ASP A 551 -24.00 22.03 3.40
N GLU A 552 -23.70 20.75 3.49
CA GLU A 552 -22.32 20.22 3.57
C GLU A 552 -21.58 20.42 2.24
N ARG A 553 -22.33 20.28 1.16
CA ARG A 553 -21.92 20.69 -0.17
C ARG A 553 -21.52 22.18 -0.23
N SER A 554 -22.27 23.06 0.44
CA SER A 554 -21.92 24.49 0.56
C SER A 554 -20.67 24.73 1.41
N VAL A 555 -20.44 23.93 2.45
CA VAL A 555 -19.18 23.99 3.23
C VAL A 555 -18.00 23.66 2.32
N LEU A 556 -18.09 22.58 1.53
CA LEU A 556 -17.04 22.20 0.58
C LEU A 556 -16.81 23.27 -0.51
N GLU A 557 -17.87 23.89 -1.04
CA GLU A 557 -17.75 25.03 -1.96
C GLU A 557 -16.95 26.17 -1.34
N LYS A 558 -17.29 26.55 -0.11
CA LYS A 558 -16.58 27.62 0.61
C LYS A 558 -15.11 27.27 0.85
N ILE A 559 -14.79 25.99 1.08
CA ILE A 559 -13.40 25.53 1.20
C ILE A 559 -12.66 25.75 -0.12
N VAL A 560 -13.21 25.24 -1.21
CA VAL A 560 -12.60 25.37 -2.55
C VAL A 560 -12.49 26.84 -2.96
N GLU A 561 -13.52 27.63 -2.70
CA GLU A 561 -13.55 29.07 -2.99
C GLU A 561 -12.52 29.82 -2.14
N LYS A 562 -12.43 29.55 -0.83
CA LYS A 562 -11.44 30.21 0.04
C LYS A 562 -10.02 29.80 -0.27
N LEU A 563 -9.78 28.51 -0.53
CA LEU A 563 -8.48 28.05 -1.03
C LEU A 563 -8.13 28.84 -2.27
N PHE A 564 -9.02 28.90 -3.26
CA PHE A 564 -8.82 29.67 -4.47
C PHE A 564 -8.56 31.18 -4.23
N GLN A 565 -9.36 31.83 -3.37
CA GLN A 565 -9.23 33.25 -3.06
C GLN A 565 -7.93 33.56 -2.30
N SER A 566 -7.51 32.66 -1.40
CA SER A 566 -6.24 32.74 -0.69
C SER A 566 -5.04 32.49 -1.61
N THR A 567 -5.25 31.76 -2.71
CA THR A 567 -4.23 31.33 -3.66
C THR A 567 -4.25 32.12 -4.97
N ARG A 568 -4.41 33.45 -4.97
CA ARG A 568 -4.17 34.22 -6.21
C ARG A 568 -2.77 33.88 -6.75
N ILE A 569 -2.66 33.58 -8.04
CA ILE A 569 -1.40 33.15 -8.71
C ILE A 569 -0.22 34.10 -8.44
N SER A 570 -0.47 35.40 -8.26
CA SER A 570 0.56 36.39 -7.94
C SER A 570 1.24 36.16 -6.57
N SER A 571 0.51 35.57 -5.61
CA SER A 571 1.03 35.17 -4.30
C SER A 571 1.69 33.78 -4.34
N ILE A 572 1.29 32.93 -5.30
CA ILE A 572 1.87 31.60 -5.55
C ILE A 572 3.29 31.69 -6.14
N LYS A 573 3.65 32.77 -6.86
CA LYS A 573 5.05 32.99 -7.29
C LYS A 573 6.05 33.05 -6.12
N ASN A 574 5.59 33.35 -4.91
CA ASN A 574 6.44 33.30 -3.71
C ASN A 574 6.42 31.94 -3.01
N TRP A 575 5.66 30.97 -3.52
CA TRP A 575 5.64 29.56 -3.13
C TRP A 575 6.41 28.72 -4.17
N GLU A 576 7.43 29.33 -4.79
CA GLU A 576 8.32 28.65 -5.71
C GLU A 576 9.23 27.68 -4.95
N PHE A 577 9.37 26.49 -5.55
CA PHE A 577 10.45 25.52 -5.39
C PHE A 577 11.24 25.68 -4.08
N ASP A 578 10.92 24.86 -3.08
CA ASP A 578 11.81 24.71 -1.95
C ASP A 578 13.14 24.19 -2.48
N SER A 579 14.09 25.11 -2.69
CA SER A 579 15.40 24.84 -3.27
C SER A 579 16.20 23.80 -2.49
N ILE A 580 15.80 23.54 -1.24
CA ILE A 580 16.43 22.59 -0.34
C ILE A 580 15.86 21.18 -0.53
N THR A 581 14.55 21.03 -0.75
CA THR A 581 13.91 19.69 -0.87
C THR A 581 13.60 19.27 -2.30
N GLY A 582 13.60 20.19 -3.27
CA GLY A 582 13.29 19.91 -4.68
C GLY A 582 11.87 19.36 -4.90
N SER A 583 10.99 19.45 -3.90
CA SER A 583 9.67 18.81 -3.90
C SER A 583 8.56 19.85 -4.11
N ASN A 584 7.68 19.59 -5.08
CA ASN A 584 6.52 20.42 -5.37
C ASN A 584 5.35 20.10 -4.41
N LYS A 585 5.53 20.38 -3.11
CA LYS A 585 4.53 20.09 -2.05
C LYS A 585 3.11 20.51 -2.42
N TYR A 586 2.95 21.67 -3.08
CA TYR A 586 1.63 22.23 -3.41
C TYR A 586 1.01 21.68 -4.71
N ASN A 587 1.75 20.91 -5.52
CA ASN A 587 1.16 20.27 -6.70
C ASN A 587 0.19 19.16 -6.32
N HIS A 588 0.49 18.38 -5.27
CA HIS A 588 -0.45 17.38 -4.74
C HIS A 588 -1.79 18.00 -4.32
N LEU A 589 -1.76 19.19 -3.69
CA LEU A 589 -2.97 19.90 -3.27
C LEU A 589 -3.80 20.30 -4.50
N ARG A 590 -3.12 20.84 -5.53
CA ARG A 590 -3.76 21.19 -6.82
C ARG A 590 -4.40 19.97 -7.46
N TYR A 591 -3.71 18.83 -7.49
CA TYR A 591 -4.24 17.60 -8.08
C TYR A 591 -5.41 17.00 -7.29
N ASN A 592 -5.36 17.05 -5.96
CA ASN A 592 -6.46 16.56 -5.10
C ASN A 592 -7.70 17.44 -5.22
N LEU A 593 -7.54 18.77 -5.18
CA LEU A 593 -8.61 19.75 -5.45
C LEU A 593 -9.22 19.53 -6.84
N PHE A 594 -8.38 19.37 -7.86
CA PHE A 594 -8.84 19.13 -9.22
C PHE A 594 -9.56 17.78 -9.36
N GLY A 595 -9.03 16.72 -8.75
CA GLY A 595 -9.67 15.41 -8.70
C GLY A 595 -11.06 15.47 -8.05
N LEU A 596 -11.20 16.28 -6.99
CA LEU A 596 -12.48 16.55 -6.34
C LEU A 596 -13.45 17.31 -7.27
N ILE A 597 -12.96 18.37 -7.90
CA ILE A 597 -13.70 19.19 -8.87
C ILE A 597 -14.22 18.31 -10.02
N LEU A 598 -13.38 17.41 -10.55
CA LEU A 598 -13.77 16.48 -11.61
C LEU A 598 -14.78 15.44 -11.12
N LYS A 599 -14.57 14.86 -9.93
CA LYS A 599 -15.49 13.87 -9.34
C LYS A 599 -16.90 14.44 -9.15
N HIS A 600 -17.00 15.75 -8.97
CA HIS A 600 -18.25 16.47 -8.79
C HIS A 600 -18.52 17.46 -9.94
N TYR A 601 -18.04 17.23 -11.17
CA TYR A 601 -18.04 18.22 -12.27
C TYR A 601 -19.35 18.99 -12.51
N ASP A 602 -20.51 18.31 -12.47
CA ASP A 602 -21.84 18.93 -12.69
C ASP A 602 -22.15 20.07 -11.69
N PHE A 603 -21.42 20.10 -10.58
CA PHE A 603 -21.58 20.99 -9.44
C PHE A 603 -20.96 22.38 -9.65
N PHE A 604 -19.81 22.49 -10.33
CA PHE A 604 -18.96 23.67 -10.23
C PHE A 604 -19.11 24.70 -11.37
N ASN A 605 -20.09 24.53 -12.26
CA ASN A 605 -20.26 25.15 -13.59
C ASN A 605 -19.98 26.65 -13.80
N GLN A 606 -19.82 27.48 -12.76
CA GLN A 606 -19.41 28.90 -12.89
C GLN A 606 -18.09 29.24 -12.19
N CYS A 607 -17.82 28.72 -10.99
CA CYS A 607 -16.56 28.98 -10.29
C CYS A 607 -15.36 28.22 -10.90
N THR A 608 -15.60 27.12 -11.63
CA THR A 608 -14.53 26.31 -12.21
C THR A 608 -13.99 26.81 -13.52
N LYS A 609 -14.64 27.67 -14.28
CA LYS A 609 -14.08 28.02 -15.60
C LYS A 609 -12.72 28.69 -15.45
N ASP A 610 -12.64 29.70 -14.60
CA ASP A 610 -11.39 30.42 -14.34
C ASP A 610 -10.42 29.58 -13.50
N LEU A 611 -10.90 28.88 -12.46
CA LEU A 611 -10.08 28.00 -11.62
C LEU A 611 -9.49 26.80 -12.38
N VAL A 612 -10.25 26.15 -13.26
CA VAL A 612 -9.78 25.03 -14.09
C VAL A 612 -8.82 25.55 -15.16
N ILE A 613 -9.12 26.68 -15.80
CA ILE A 613 -8.19 27.32 -16.75
C ILE A 613 -6.89 27.71 -16.02
N GLU A 614 -6.97 28.27 -14.81
CA GLU A 614 -5.80 28.65 -14.00
C GLU A 614 -5.00 27.45 -13.49
N ILE A 615 -5.66 26.38 -13.03
CA ILE A 615 -4.99 25.11 -12.68
C ILE A 615 -4.30 24.55 -13.93
N LEU A 616 -4.98 24.51 -15.08
CA LEU A 616 -4.39 24.03 -16.34
C LEU A 616 -3.24 24.92 -16.83
N LEU A 617 -3.32 26.24 -16.63
CA LEU A 617 -2.24 27.18 -16.94
C LEU A 617 -1.05 26.95 -16.01
N SER A 618 -1.25 26.85 -14.70
CA SER A 618 -0.17 26.59 -13.74
C SER A 618 0.54 25.26 -14.02
N LEU A 619 -0.21 24.22 -14.37
CA LEU A 619 0.35 22.92 -14.77
C LEU A 619 1.09 22.96 -16.12
N SER A 620 0.80 23.95 -16.97
CA SER A 620 1.51 24.15 -18.25
C SER A 620 2.81 24.94 -18.12
N PHE A 621 3.00 25.70 -17.03
CA PHE A 621 4.21 26.48 -16.76
C PHE A 621 5.29 25.68 -16.01
N ASP A 622 4.93 24.63 -15.27
CA ASP A 622 5.84 23.81 -14.47
C ASP A 622 6.43 22.60 -15.21
N ILE A 623 6.30 22.51 -16.54
CA ILE A 623 7.03 21.52 -17.33
C ILE A 623 8.42 22.13 -17.57
N PRO A 624 9.50 21.63 -16.93
CA PRO A 624 10.83 22.13 -17.24
C PRO A 624 11.07 21.94 -18.73
N GLU A 625 11.80 22.85 -19.39
CA GLU A 625 12.57 22.45 -20.56
C GLU A 625 13.51 21.34 -20.09
N ILE A 626 13.02 20.09 -20.13
CA ILE A 626 13.89 18.94 -20.07
C ILE A 626 14.79 19.14 -21.28
N ASP A 627 16.09 19.28 -21.05
CA ASP A 627 17.07 19.24 -22.10
C ASP A 627 17.14 17.78 -22.59
N ILE A 628 16.13 17.38 -23.39
CA ILE A 628 15.98 16.03 -23.94
C ILE A 628 17.08 15.76 -24.99
N TYR A 629 17.94 16.74 -25.30
CA TYR A 629 19.13 16.53 -26.11
C TYR A 629 20.27 15.83 -25.37
N SER A 630 20.12 15.52 -24.08
CA SER A 630 21.04 14.62 -23.38
C SER A 630 20.48 13.19 -23.29
N PRO A 631 21.11 12.18 -23.93
CA PRO A 631 20.76 10.77 -23.76
C PRO A 631 21.05 10.25 -22.33
N LYS A 632 21.58 11.08 -21.42
CA LYS A 632 21.92 10.71 -20.04
C LYS A 632 20.74 10.33 -19.14
N LEU A 633 19.50 10.49 -19.61
CA LEU A 633 18.27 10.19 -18.85
C LEU A 633 17.82 8.72 -18.92
N GLU A 634 18.68 7.79 -19.37
CA GLU A 634 18.25 6.44 -19.73
C GLU A 634 18.56 5.28 -18.76
N VAL A 635 19.25 5.44 -17.62
CA VAL A 635 19.55 4.23 -16.80
C VAL A 635 19.31 4.32 -15.28
N ASP A 636 19.52 5.47 -14.61
CA ASP A 636 19.31 5.56 -13.15
C ASP A 636 18.30 6.63 -12.71
N PHE A 637 17.48 7.13 -13.64
CA PHE A 637 16.25 7.80 -13.20
C PHE A 637 15.37 6.69 -12.63
N ASP A 638 15.31 6.58 -11.31
CA ASP A 638 14.36 5.70 -10.62
C ASP A 638 12.96 6.21 -10.94
N TYR A 639 12.42 5.77 -12.08
CA TYR A 639 11.11 6.13 -12.56
C TYR A 639 10.03 5.77 -11.53
N SER A 640 10.31 4.87 -10.56
CA SER A 640 9.38 4.60 -9.45
C SER A 640 9.24 5.78 -8.49
N SER A 641 10.26 6.65 -8.36
CA SER A 641 10.22 7.87 -7.54
C SER A 641 9.38 8.99 -8.17
N TRP A 642 9.40 9.13 -9.51
CA TRP A 642 8.51 10.05 -10.24
C TRP A 642 7.10 9.46 -10.39
N VAL A 643 6.98 8.14 -10.59
CA VAL A 643 5.70 7.39 -10.63
C VAL A 643 5.04 7.27 -9.25
N ALA A 644 5.77 7.51 -8.15
CA ALA A 644 5.17 7.63 -6.82
C ALA A 644 4.21 8.83 -6.75
N ASP A 645 4.40 9.85 -7.59
CA ASP A 645 3.45 10.95 -7.78
C ASP A 645 2.39 10.59 -8.84
N ASN A 646 1.48 9.67 -8.47
CA ASN A 646 0.36 9.15 -9.29
C ASN A 646 -0.61 10.21 -9.83
N SER A 647 -0.45 11.47 -9.44
CA SER A 647 -1.45 12.52 -9.54
C SER A 647 -1.55 13.10 -10.97
N SER A 648 -0.41 13.41 -11.62
CA SER A 648 -0.36 13.99 -12.97
C SER A 648 -0.79 13.00 -14.05
N VAL A 649 -0.44 11.72 -13.89
CA VAL A 649 -0.79 10.65 -14.85
C VAL A 649 -2.27 10.28 -14.75
N SER A 650 -2.79 10.12 -13.52
CA SER A 650 -4.24 9.93 -13.31
C SER A 650 -5.06 11.11 -13.81
N PHE A 651 -4.52 12.33 -13.66
CA PHE A 651 -5.13 13.58 -14.11
C PHE A 651 -5.36 13.60 -15.63
N VAL A 652 -4.34 13.32 -16.43
CA VAL A 652 -4.44 13.36 -17.91
C VAL A 652 -5.42 12.30 -18.42
N SER A 653 -5.38 11.08 -17.88
CA SER A 653 -6.30 10.00 -18.26
C SER A 653 -7.77 10.33 -17.91
N LYS A 654 -8.02 10.95 -16.74
CA LYS A 654 -9.37 11.39 -16.33
C LYS A 654 -9.87 12.56 -17.17
N LEU A 655 -8.99 13.53 -17.50
CA LEU A 655 -9.32 14.67 -18.35
C LEU A 655 -9.81 14.20 -19.73
N PHE A 656 -9.19 13.15 -20.29
CA PHE A 656 -9.60 12.56 -21.57
C PHE A 656 -10.91 11.77 -21.49
N TYR A 657 -11.10 10.98 -20.44
CA TYR A 657 -12.37 10.27 -20.23
C TYR A 657 -13.56 11.24 -20.16
N MET A 658 -13.29 12.46 -19.69
CA MET A 658 -14.25 13.55 -19.64
C MET A 658 -14.23 14.48 -20.86
N TYR A 659 -13.31 14.31 -21.81
CA TYR A 659 -13.13 15.24 -22.95
C TYR A 659 -14.43 15.44 -23.72
N ASP A 660 -15.17 14.37 -23.99
CA ASP A 660 -16.47 14.45 -24.68
C ASP A 660 -17.54 15.21 -23.89
N LYS A 661 -17.40 15.27 -22.55
CA LYS A 661 -18.27 16.00 -21.61
C LYS A 661 -17.82 17.44 -21.36
N LEU A 662 -16.63 17.83 -21.83
CA LEU A 662 -16.16 19.21 -21.75
C LEU A 662 -16.96 20.10 -22.72
N ASP A 663 -17.16 21.36 -22.34
CA ASP A 663 -17.76 22.34 -23.24
C ASP A 663 -16.85 22.62 -24.46
N ILE A 664 -17.40 23.29 -25.47
CA ILE A 664 -16.71 23.59 -26.73
C ILE A 664 -15.41 24.39 -26.51
N TYR A 665 -15.38 25.28 -25.52
CA TYR A 665 -14.25 26.17 -25.24
C TYR A 665 -13.11 25.41 -24.54
N MET A 666 -13.45 24.56 -23.57
CA MET A 666 -12.51 23.65 -22.91
C MET A 666 -11.94 22.63 -23.89
N LYS A 667 -12.76 22.10 -24.81
CA LYS A 667 -12.28 21.26 -25.91
C LYS A 667 -11.28 22.00 -26.79
N GLU A 668 -11.54 23.27 -27.12
CA GLU A 668 -10.62 24.09 -27.91
C GLU A 668 -9.28 24.33 -27.19
N TYR A 669 -9.31 24.56 -25.88
CA TYR A 669 -8.11 24.74 -25.06
C TYR A 669 -7.30 23.44 -24.92
N VAL A 670 -7.96 22.32 -24.62
CA VAL A 670 -7.31 21.01 -24.59
C VAL A 670 -6.76 20.66 -25.99
N ASN A 671 -7.43 21.04 -27.09
CA ASN A 671 -6.92 20.93 -28.45
C ASN A 671 -5.66 21.78 -28.71
N ARG A 672 -5.50 22.93 -28.04
CA ARG A 672 -4.26 23.71 -28.11
C ARG A 672 -3.14 23.05 -27.32
N LEU A 673 -3.45 22.48 -26.15
CA LEU A 673 -2.53 21.62 -25.39
C LEU A 673 -2.04 20.42 -26.22
N PHE A 674 -2.91 19.78 -27.01
CA PHE A 674 -2.54 18.68 -27.91
C PHE A 674 -1.72 19.08 -29.13
N LYS A 675 -1.65 20.37 -29.47
CA LYS A 675 -0.75 20.83 -30.55
C LYS A 675 0.69 21.01 -30.06
N ASN A 676 0.93 20.87 -28.74
CA ASN A 676 2.26 20.86 -28.17
C ASN A 676 2.82 19.42 -28.15
N PRO A 677 3.94 19.13 -28.85
CA PRO A 677 4.54 17.79 -28.90
C PRO A 677 4.88 17.20 -27.52
N ASN A 678 5.32 18.03 -26.56
CA ASN A 678 5.68 17.57 -25.21
C ASN A 678 4.46 17.14 -24.41
N SER A 679 3.34 17.87 -24.55
CA SER A 679 2.06 17.46 -23.98
C SER A 679 1.58 16.13 -24.57
N CYS A 680 1.71 15.95 -25.89
CA CYS A 680 1.38 14.68 -26.55
C CYS A 680 2.21 13.49 -26.05
N LYS A 681 3.51 13.69 -25.78
CA LYS A 681 4.41 12.67 -25.21
C LYS A 681 3.97 12.26 -23.79
N VAL A 682 3.65 13.23 -22.93
CA VAL A 682 3.12 12.98 -21.57
C VAL A 682 1.78 12.25 -21.64
N ILE A 683 0.89 12.69 -22.53
CA ILE A 683 -0.43 12.09 -22.74
C ILE A 683 -0.33 10.65 -23.23
N ALA A 684 0.50 10.37 -24.25
CA ALA A 684 0.72 9.01 -24.76
C ALA A 684 1.24 8.07 -23.66
N TYR A 685 2.13 8.56 -22.79
CA TYR A 685 2.65 7.82 -21.64
C TYR A 685 1.59 7.56 -20.57
N CYS A 686 0.74 8.54 -20.26
CA CYS A 686 -0.33 8.38 -19.29
C CYS A 686 -1.37 7.34 -19.73
N PHE A 687 -1.64 7.29 -21.04
CA PHE A 687 -2.55 6.30 -21.59
C PHE A 687 -2.00 4.89 -21.52
N ALA A 688 -0.70 4.66 -21.70
CA ALA A 688 -0.06 3.35 -21.55
C ALA A 688 -0.57 2.52 -20.35
N TYR A 689 -0.87 3.20 -19.25
CA TYR A 689 -1.33 2.62 -18.00
C TYR A 689 -2.84 2.35 -17.92
N SER A 690 -3.70 3.10 -18.63
CA SER A 690 -5.16 3.07 -18.46
C SER A 690 -5.94 2.26 -19.52
N LEU A 691 -5.28 1.57 -20.45
CA LEU A 691 -5.94 1.14 -21.70
C LEU A 691 -6.77 -0.14 -21.60
N ASN A 692 -8.06 0.00 -21.93
CA ASN A 692 -8.81 -0.99 -22.71
C ASN A 692 -8.65 -0.69 -24.22
N ALA A 693 -8.98 -1.65 -25.09
CA ALA A 693 -8.75 -1.53 -26.54
C ALA A 693 -9.46 -0.32 -27.19
N GLU A 694 -10.63 0.06 -26.67
CA GLU A 694 -11.40 1.20 -27.16
C GLU A 694 -10.68 2.54 -26.94
N THR A 695 -10.02 2.70 -25.79
CA THR A 695 -9.29 3.93 -25.45
C THR A 695 -8.04 4.11 -26.34
N VAL A 696 -7.38 3.00 -26.73
CA VAL A 696 -6.24 3.03 -27.65
C VAL A 696 -6.68 3.53 -29.01
N GLN A 697 -7.76 2.97 -29.54
CA GLN A 697 -8.27 3.31 -30.86
C GLN A 697 -8.72 4.77 -30.93
N ARG A 698 -9.48 5.24 -29.93
CA ARG A 698 -9.91 6.65 -29.85
C ARG A 698 -8.72 7.61 -29.82
N PHE A 699 -7.63 7.26 -29.14
CA PHE A 699 -6.43 8.08 -29.11
C PHE A 699 -5.72 8.10 -30.47
N GLN A 700 -5.56 6.95 -31.11
CA GLN A 700 -4.99 6.86 -32.46
C GLN A 700 -5.81 7.66 -33.48
N ASP A 701 -7.13 7.56 -33.43
CA ASP A 701 -8.04 8.32 -34.30
C ASP A 701 -7.89 9.83 -34.05
N LYS A 702 -7.72 10.24 -32.79
CA LYS A 702 -7.52 11.65 -32.43
C LYS A 702 -6.15 12.19 -32.84
N LEU A 703 -5.09 11.40 -32.73
CA LEU A 703 -3.77 11.77 -33.25
C LEU A 703 -3.78 11.91 -34.78
N LYS A 704 -4.48 11.01 -35.48
CA LYS A 704 -4.73 11.10 -36.93
C LYS A 704 -5.51 12.39 -37.28
N GLU A 705 -6.57 12.72 -36.53
CA GLU A 705 -7.34 13.96 -36.70
C GLU A 705 -6.49 15.22 -36.50
N LEU A 706 -5.54 15.19 -35.56
CA LEU A 706 -4.67 16.32 -35.21
C LEU A 706 -3.45 16.48 -36.13
N SER A 707 -3.25 15.57 -37.11
CA SER A 707 -2.12 15.60 -38.07
C SER A 707 -0.73 15.57 -37.41
N ILE A 708 -0.59 14.90 -36.25
CA ILE A 708 0.69 14.79 -35.55
C ILE A 708 1.46 13.59 -36.13
N SER A 709 2.37 13.85 -37.06
CA SER A 709 3.22 12.84 -37.74
C SER A 709 4.54 12.57 -37.01
N ASP A 710 4.59 12.76 -35.70
CA ASP A 710 5.83 12.69 -34.93
C ASP A 710 6.21 11.22 -34.65
N ASP A 711 7.28 10.76 -35.29
CA ASP A 711 7.84 9.41 -35.15
C ASP A 711 8.16 9.05 -33.69
N GLU A 712 8.50 10.04 -32.86
CA GLU A 712 8.80 9.83 -31.43
C GLU A 712 7.53 9.53 -30.62
N VAL A 713 6.42 10.19 -30.95
CA VAL A 713 5.11 9.92 -30.32
C VAL A 713 4.63 8.54 -30.71
N GLN A 714 4.79 8.15 -31.98
CA GLN A 714 4.43 6.80 -32.44
C GLN A 714 5.31 5.72 -31.79
N PHE A 715 6.60 5.98 -31.60
CA PHE A 715 7.52 5.09 -30.91
C PHE A 715 7.18 4.93 -29.42
N LEU A 716 6.82 6.02 -28.73
CA LEU A 716 6.33 5.96 -27.34
C LEU A 716 5.05 5.15 -27.22
N VAL A 717 4.07 5.35 -28.12
CA VAL A 717 2.84 4.55 -28.16
C VAL A 717 3.14 3.07 -28.38
N ALA A 718 4.08 2.73 -29.26
CA ALA A 718 4.52 1.35 -29.47
C ALA A 718 5.14 0.71 -28.22
N LYS A 719 6.04 1.42 -27.51
CA LYS A 719 6.62 0.96 -26.22
C LYS A 719 5.53 0.66 -25.18
N CYS A 720 4.51 1.50 -25.12
CA CYS A 720 3.40 1.40 -24.19
C CYS A 720 2.49 0.19 -24.48
N ILE A 721 2.19 -0.04 -25.76
CA ILE A 721 1.43 -1.19 -26.24
C ILE A 721 2.15 -2.51 -25.88
N ILE A 722 3.47 -2.57 -26.08
CA ILE A 722 4.30 -3.76 -25.77
C ILE A 722 4.24 -4.11 -24.28
N LYS A 723 4.51 -3.14 -23.38
CA LYS A 723 4.47 -3.35 -21.93
C LYS A 723 3.10 -3.84 -21.44
N LYS A 724 2.00 -3.27 -21.97
CA LYS A 724 0.65 -3.71 -21.61
C LYS A 724 0.35 -5.11 -22.13
N TYR A 725 0.80 -5.44 -23.35
CA TYR A 725 0.61 -6.77 -23.92
C TYR A 725 1.30 -7.85 -23.07
N GLU A 726 2.53 -7.61 -22.63
CA GLU A 726 3.25 -8.51 -21.73
C GLU A 726 2.53 -8.70 -20.39
N TYR A 727 2.00 -7.61 -19.82
CA TYR A 727 1.18 -7.65 -18.60
C TYR A 727 -0.13 -8.43 -18.80
N LEU A 728 -0.87 -8.19 -19.88
CA LEU A 728 -2.15 -8.87 -20.17
C LEU A 728 -1.96 -10.36 -20.43
N ASN A 729 -0.84 -10.75 -21.07
CA ASN A 729 -0.50 -12.14 -21.29
C ASN A 729 -0.10 -12.85 -19.98
N LYS A 730 0.58 -12.15 -19.05
CA LYS A 730 0.88 -12.67 -17.70
C LYS A 730 -0.38 -13.01 -16.90
N ILE A 731 -1.49 -12.30 -17.15
CA ILE A 731 -2.80 -12.55 -16.52
C ILE A 731 -3.77 -13.34 -17.44
N ASN A 732 -3.25 -13.97 -18.50
CA ASN A 732 -3.97 -14.89 -19.40
C ASN A 732 -5.20 -14.28 -20.11
N ARG A 733 -5.22 -12.97 -20.36
CA ARG A 733 -6.31 -12.30 -21.10
C ARG A 733 -5.92 -12.09 -22.56
N LYS A 734 -6.47 -12.92 -23.45
CA LYS A 734 -6.34 -12.79 -24.92
C LYS A 734 -7.29 -11.71 -25.45
N LEU A 735 -6.85 -10.45 -25.44
CA LEU A 735 -7.51 -9.41 -26.22
C LEU A 735 -6.41 -8.49 -26.76
N LEU A 736 -6.18 -8.54 -28.06
CA LEU A 736 -5.71 -7.45 -28.93
C LEU A 736 -5.41 -8.07 -30.31
N CYS A 737 -6.47 -8.24 -31.10
CA CYS A 737 -6.36 -8.58 -32.52
C CYS A 737 -6.72 -7.29 -33.29
N GLY A 738 -5.77 -6.63 -33.94
CA GLY A 738 -6.07 -5.49 -34.82
C GLY A 738 -5.23 -4.21 -34.67
N ILE A 739 -4.06 -4.24 -34.03
CA ILE A 739 -3.15 -3.08 -34.10
C ILE A 739 -2.62 -2.99 -35.53
N GLU A 740 -2.91 -1.87 -36.21
CA GLU A 740 -2.33 -1.51 -37.50
C GLU A 740 -0.84 -1.19 -37.27
N ILE A 741 0.05 -2.03 -37.83
CA ILE A 741 1.48 -1.99 -37.52
C ILE A 741 2.19 -1.10 -38.55
N ASN A 742 3.02 -0.18 -38.04
CA ASN A 742 3.83 0.74 -38.85
C ASN A 742 5.32 0.62 -38.48
N ILE A 743 6.18 1.29 -39.27
CA ILE A 743 7.64 1.28 -39.14
C ILE A 743 8.12 1.57 -37.69
N PRO A 744 7.57 2.55 -36.94
CA PRO A 744 7.92 2.78 -35.53
C PRO A 744 7.72 1.57 -34.61
N LEU A 745 6.65 0.78 -34.81
CA LEU A 745 6.40 -0.42 -34.03
C LEU A 745 7.39 -1.54 -34.38
N ILE A 746 7.75 -1.69 -35.66
CA ILE A 746 8.81 -2.63 -36.08
C ILE A 746 10.15 -2.23 -35.46
N LYS A 747 10.54 -0.95 -35.53
CA LYS A 747 11.75 -0.40 -34.87
C LYS A 747 11.77 -0.74 -33.38
N CYS A 748 10.66 -0.48 -32.67
CA CYS A 748 10.54 -0.75 -31.24
C CYS A 748 10.63 -2.24 -30.88
N LEU A 749 10.00 -3.12 -31.67
CA LEU A 749 10.02 -4.56 -31.46
C LEU A 749 11.40 -5.16 -31.72
N ILE A 750 12.08 -4.73 -32.80
CA ILE A 750 13.46 -5.15 -33.09
C ILE A 750 14.41 -4.67 -31.97
N TYR A 751 14.25 -3.42 -31.53
CA TYR A 751 15.11 -2.83 -30.50
C TYR A 751 15.02 -3.55 -29.14
N ASN A 752 13.86 -4.16 -28.82
CA ASN A 752 13.62 -4.84 -27.55
C ASN A 752 13.54 -6.36 -27.67
N TYR A 753 14.01 -6.94 -28.78
CA TYR A 753 13.71 -8.32 -29.16
C TYR A 753 13.97 -9.37 -28.07
N GLU A 754 15.08 -9.25 -27.34
CA GLU A 754 15.46 -10.20 -26.28
C GLU A 754 14.39 -10.30 -25.18
N LYS A 755 13.83 -9.15 -24.79
CA LYS A 755 12.86 -9.00 -23.70
C LYS A 755 11.44 -9.36 -24.11
N LEU A 756 11.17 -9.48 -25.42
CA LEU A 756 9.85 -9.79 -25.95
C LEU A 756 9.38 -11.22 -25.59
N SER A 757 8.10 -11.33 -25.24
CA SER A 757 7.41 -12.62 -25.14
C SER A 757 7.36 -13.38 -26.48
N THR A 758 7.23 -14.71 -26.44
CA THR A 758 7.15 -15.60 -27.62
C THR A 758 6.09 -15.16 -28.63
N TYR A 759 4.97 -14.61 -28.16
CA TYR A 759 3.89 -14.14 -29.03
C TYR A 759 4.27 -12.84 -29.78
N LEU A 760 4.87 -11.86 -29.09
CA LEU A 760 5.32 -10.62 -29.72
C LEU A 760 6.45 -10.88 -30.73
N LYS A 761 7.32 -11.87 -30.44
CA LYS A 761 8.31 -12.37 -31.41
C LYS A 761 7.63 -12.92 -32.67
N LYS A 762 6.52 -13.65 -32.54
CA LYS A 762 5.74 -14.16 -33.68
C LYS A 762 5.08 -13.03 -34.48
N ILE A 763 4.57 -11.98 -33.82
CA ILE A 763 4.05 -10.79 -34.51
C ILE A 763 5.16 -10.14 -35.31
N LEU A 764 6.32 -9.88 -34.70
CA LEU A 764 7.45 -9.27 -35.40
C LEU A 764 7.84 -10.07 -36.65
N MET A 765 7.89 -11.40 -36.55
CA MET A 765 8.17 -12.28 -37.70
C MET A 765 7.19 -12.09 -38.85
N GLN A 766 5.89 -12.06 -38.55
CA GLN A 766 4.85 -11.87 -39.57
C GLN A 766 4.94 -10.50 -40.25
N GLN A 767 5.37 -9.48 -39.51
CA GLN A 767 5.49 -8.13 -40.03
C GLN A 767 6.73 -7.94 -40.91
N ILE A 768 7.88 -8.46 -40.48
CA ILE A 768 9.09 -8.49 -41.30
C ILE A 768 8.89 -9.33 -42.58
N GLU A 769 7.99 -10.31 -42.56
CA GLU A 769 7.67 -11.11 -43.73
C GLU A 769 6.95 -10.32 -44.83
N VAL A 770 6.08 -9.37 -44.45
CA VAL A 770 5.26 -8.55 -45.36
C VAL A 770 5.83 -7.15 -45.62
N ALA A 771 6.81 -6.69 -44.83
CA ALA A 771 7.47 -5.40 -45.01
C ALA A 771 8.23 -5.36 -46.35
N ASP A 772 8.17 -4.21 -47.03
CA ASP A 772 8.94 -4.02 -48.26
C ASP A 772 10.41 -3.63 -47.98
N ASP A 773 11.25 -3.68 -49.01
CA ASP A 773 12.67 -3.40 -48.90
C ASP A 773 12.95 -1.98 -48.34
N SER A 774 12.08 -1.00 -48.60
CA SER A 774 12.24 0.38 -48.10
C SER A 774 11.98 0.46 -46.60
N GLU A 775 10.93 -0.21 -46.12
CA GLU A 775 10.60 -0.29 -44.69
C GLU A 775 11.66 -1.05 -43.88
N LEU A 776 12.22 -2.11 -44.48
CA LEU A 776 13.33 -2.86 -43.89
C LEU A 776 14.61 -2.02 -43.82
N ILE A 777 14.91 -1.22 -44.85
CA ILE A 777 16.04 -0.28 -44.81
C ILE A 777 15.87 0.75 -43.69
N GLU A 778 14.66 1.30 -43.52
CA GLU A 778 14.40 2.32 -42.49
C GLU A 778 14.52 1.77 -41.06
N THR A 779 14.30 0.47 -40.88
CA THR A 779 14.47 -0.23 -39.60
C THR A 779 15.87 -0.82 -39.40
N GLY A 780 16.77 -0.63 -40.38
CA GLY A 780 18.12 -1.18 -40.42
C GLY A 780 18.99 -0.84 -39.21
N VAL A 781 18.87 0.36 -38.63
CA VAL A 781 19.63 0.75 -37.42
C VAL A 781 19.28 -0.17 -36.25
N CYS A 782 17.98 -0.34 -35.99
CA CYS A 782 17.51 -1.18 -34.88
C CYS A 782 17.92 -2.64 -35.09
N PHE A 783 17.89 -3.10 -36.35
CA PHE A 783 18.35 -4.42 -36.76
C PHE A 783 19.85 -4.62 -36.48
N LEU A 784 20.70 -3.67 -36.87
CA LEU A 784 22.14 -3.71 -36.63
C LEU A 784 22.48 -3.70 -35.14
N ILE A 785 21.78 -2.88 -34.33
CA ILE A 785 21.97 -2.81 -32.87
C ILE A 785 21.68 -4.16 -32.21
N ASN A 786 20.64 -4.87 -32.67
CA ASN A 786 20.17 -6.10 -32.02
C ASN A 786 20.55 -7.38 -32.78
N TYR A 787 21.43 -7.29 -33.80
CA TYR A 787 21.71 -8.37 -34.73
C TYR A 787 22.02 -9.69 -34.02
N SER A 788 22.86 -9.69 -33.00
CA SER A 788 23.24 -10.89 -32.24
C SER A 788 22.05 -11.64 -31.64
N PHE A 789 21.02 -10.91 -31.18
CA PHE A 789 19.84 -11.46 -30.51
C PHE A 789 18.69 -11.84 -31.47
N LEU A 790 18.77 -11.42 -32.73
CA LEU A 790 17.74 -11.71 -33.73
C LEU A 790 17.88 -13.15 -34.27
N PRO A 791 16.75 -13.84 -34.54
CA PRO A 791 16.74 -15.20 -35.05
C PRO A 791 17.15 -15.21 -36.55
N PRO A 792 17.64 -16.36 -37.07
CA PRO A 792 18.13 -16.46 -38.44
C PRO A 792 17.13 -15.99 -39.51
N GLU A 793 15.83 -16.18 -39.28
CA GLU A 793 14.76 -15.82 -40.20
C GLU A 793 14.63 -14.30 -40.38
N ILE A 794 14.81 -13.53 -39.30
CA ILE A 794 14.89 -12.06 -39.39
C ILE A 794 16.18 -11.64 -40.08
N LYS A 795 17.30 -12.27 -39.74
CA LYS A 795 18.61 -11.98 -40.38
C LYS A 795 18.55 -12.15 -41.89
N MET A 796 18.01 -13.28 -42.37
CA MET A 796 17.84 -13.56 -43.79
C MET A 796 16.99 -12.51 -44.53
N LYS A 797 16.01 -11.91 -43.86
CA LYS A 797 15.17 -10.86 -44.43
C LYS A 797 15.90 -9.52 -44.58
N TYR A 798 16.97 -9.29 -43.82
CA TYR A 798 17.81 -8.09 -43.94
C TYR A 798 19.10 -8.35 -44.73
N ASP A 799 19.42 -9.59 -45.09
CA ASP A 799 20.64 -9.96 -45.84
C ASP A 799 20.75 -9.22 -47.20
N PHE A 800 19.62 -8.83 -47.79
CA PHE A 800 19.60 -8.05 -49.04
C PHE A 800 20.26 -6.67 -48.88
N MET A 801 20.16 -6.03 -47.72
CA MET A 801 20.74 -4.70 -47.45
C MET A 801 22.25 -4.67 -47.66
N PHE A 802 22.92 -5.82 -47.54
CA PHE A 802 24.37 -5.94 -47.66
C PHE A 802 24.85 -6.38 -49.05
N ASN A 803 23.92 -6.78 -49.93
CA ASN A 803 24.23 -7.26 -51.28
C ASN A 803 23.76 -6.30 -52.39
N LEU A 804 23.12 -5.19 -52.03
CA LEU A 804 22.57 -4.23 -52.98
C LEU A 804 23.64 -3.28 -53.53
N ASN A 805 23.76 -3.25 -54.87
CA ASN A 805 24.59 -2.29 -55.60
C ASN A 805 23.90 -0.93 -55.84
N ASP A 806 22.79 -0.66 -55.13
CA ASP A 806 22.04 0.59 -55.27
C ASP A 806 22.68 1.72 -54.44
N LYS A 807 22.94 2.86 -55.07
CA LYS A 807 23.61 4.02 -54.43
C LYS A 807 22.77 4.63 -53.29
N ILE A 808 21.45 4.66 -53.43
CA ILE A 808 20.54 5.23 -52.43
C ILE A 808 20.46 4.31 -51.22
N ILE A 809 20.40 3.01 -51.47
CA ILE A 809 20.35 2.02 -50.38
C ILE A 809 21.68 1.96 -49.64
N ASN A 810 22.82 2.01 -50.35
CA ASN A 810 24.14 2.10 -49.72
C ASN A 810 24.31 3.36 -48.84
N PHE A 811 23.66 4.47 -49.21
CA PHE A 811 23.65 5.68 -48.39
C PHE A 811 22.84 5.51 -47.11
N GLN A 812 21.66 4.89 -47.19
CA GLN A 812 20.84 4.62 -46.00
C GLN A 812 21.46 3.56 -45.09
N VAL A 813 22.10 2.53 -45.67
CA VAL A 813 22.90 1.54 -44.92
C VAL A 813 24.09 2.22 -44.23
N GLY A 814 24.76 3.16 -44.90
CA GLY A 814 25.81 3.98 -44.31
C GLY A 814 25.32 4.78 -43.10
N LYS A 815 24.21 5.51 -43.25
CA LYS A 815 23.55 6.19 -42.11
C LYS A 815 23.17 5.24 -40.98
N ALA A 816 22.77 4.02 -41.34
CA ALA A 816 22.39 3.03 -40.35
C ALA A 816 23.60 2.55 -39.54
N PHE A 817 24.75 2.36 -40.20
CA PHE A 817 26.02 2.07 -39.54
C PHE A 817 26.54 3.24 -38.71
N ASP A 818 26.45 4.48 -39.20
CA ASP A 818 26.86 5.68 -38.45
C ASP A 818 26.02 5.85 -37.18
N SER A 819 24.71 5.63 -37.27
CA SER A 819 23.80 5.71 -36.13
C SER A 819 23.99 4.55 -35.16
N TRP A 820 24.19 3.33 -35.67
CA TRP A 820 24.57 2.16 -34.88
C TRP A 820 25.87 2.42 -34.13
N PHE A 821 26.84 3.06 -34.78
CA PHE A 821 28.12 3.39 -34.20
C PHE A 821 28.00 4.41 -33.07
N ALA A 822 27.33 5.54 -33.33
CA ALA A 822 27.12 6.58 -32.34
C ALA A 822 26.35 6.06 -31.11
N ALA A 823 25.33 5.21 -31.33
CA ALA A 823 24.58 4.57 -30.25
C ALA A 823 25.45 3.58 -29.46
N THR A 824 26.21 2.71 -30.14
CA THR A 824 27.11 1.75 -29.50
C THR A 824 28.15 2.49 -28.66
N PHE A 825 28.80 3.52 -29.18
CA PHE A 825 29.87 4.22 -28.48
C PHE A 825 29.39 5.08 -27.30
N SER A 826 28.24 5.76 -27.45
CA SER A 826 27.67 6.56 -26.35
C SER A 826 27.14 5.70 -25.20
N GLU A 827 26.69 4.47 -25.47
CA GLU A 827 26.06 3.58 -24.47
C GLU A 827 26.97 2.45 -23.95
N VAL A 828 28.10 2.18 -24.59
CA VAL A 828 29.05 1.09 -24.25
C VAL A 828 29.58 1.14 -22.81
N ASN A 829 29.67 2.33 -22.22
CA ASN A 829 30.08 2.51 -20.82
C ASN A 829 28.97 2.13 -19.81
N TYR A 830 27.72 1.97 -20.26
CA TYR A 830 26.54 1.94 -19.38
C TYR A 830 25.63 0.72 -19.57
N ASP A 831 25.52 0.11 -20.76
CA ASP A 831 24.72 -1.12 -20.99
C ASP A 831 25.59 -2.28 -21.55
N PRO A 832 25.68 -3.43 -20.83
CA PRO A 832 26.46 -4.60 -21.24
C PRO A 832 26.13 -5.14 -22.64
N LYS A 833 24.92 -4.92 -23.16
CA LYS A 833 24.52 -5.46 -24.47
C LYS A 833 25.32 -4.85 -25.62
N TYR A 834 25.87 -3.63 -25.45
CA TYR A 834 26.73 -2.98 -26.46
C TYR A 834 28.21 -3.34 -26.32
N LYS A 835 28.61 -4.06 -25.26
CA LYS A 835 29.99 -4.55 -25.11
C LYS A 835 30.33 -5.71 -26.04
N ILE A 836 29.32 -6.31 -26.69
CA ILE A 836 29.46 -7.46 -27.58
C ILE A 836 29.03 -7.02 -28.99
N VAL A 837 29.96 -6.44 -29.74
CA VAL A 837 29.76 -6.17 -31.17
C VAL A 837 29.76 -7.51 -31.91
N ASP A 838 28.67 -7.82 -32.62
CA ASP A 838 28.56 -9.07 -33.38
C ASP A 838 29.57 -9.06 -34.56
N ASN A 839 30.41 -10.10 -34.65
CA ASN A 839 31.44 -10.21 -35.69
C ASN A 839 30.86 -10.15 -37.11
N LYS A 840 29.61 -10.59 -37.32
CA LYS A 840 28.95 -10.44 -38.62
C LYS A 840 28.61 -9.00 -38.90
N VAL A 841 28.15 -8.22 -37.91
CA VAL A 841 27.91 -6.77 -38.09
C VAL A 841 29.23 -6.06 -38.39
N LEU A 842 30.30 -6.43 -37.69
CA LEU A 842 31.65 -5.89 -37.95
C LEU A 842 32.18 -6.26 -39.34
N ASP A 843 32.01 -7.52 -39.76
CA ASP A 843 32.39 -8.01 -41.10
C ASP A 843 31.56 -7.33 -42.19
N LEU A 844 30.27 -7.12 -41.95
CA LEU A 844 29.38 -6.39 -42.86
C LEU A 844 29.78 -4.91 -42.96
N TYR A 845 30.17 -4.28 -41.85
CA TYR A 845 30.73 -2.94 -41.83
C TYR A 845 32.07 -2.87 -42.58
N CYS A 846 32.98 -3.83 -42.36
CA CYS A 846 34.25 -3.94 -43.09
C CYS A 846 34.03 -4.14 -44.59
N LYS A 847 33.10 -5.01 -44.98
CA LYS A 847 32.70 -5.21 -46.38
C LYS A 847 32.10 -3.96 -46.99
N TRP A 848 31.28 -3.24 -46.24
CA TRP A 848 30.76 -1.94 -46.67
C TRP A 848 31.89 -0.95 -46.88
N LEU A 849 32.82 -0.80 -45.93
CA LEU A 849 34.00 0.09 -46.04
C LEU A 849 34.88 -0.26 -47.25
N THR A 850 35.19 -1.55 -47.45
CA THR A 850 36.13 -2.05 -48.48
C THR A 850 35.53 -2.18 -49.89
N ASN A 851 34.22 -1.98 -50.07
CA ASN A 851 33.60 -2.11 -51.38
C ASN A 851 34.02 -0.98 -52.35
N GLU A 852 35.03 -1.25 -53.18
CA GLU A 852 35.67 -0.32 -54.15
C GLU A 852 34.67 0.34 -55.13
N LYS A 853 33.47 -0.22 -55.31
CA LYS A 853 32.46 0.31 -56.25
C LYS A 853 31.52 1.35 -55.64
N SER A 854 31.61 1.59 -54.34
CA SER A 854 30.76 2.54 -53.60
C SER A 854 31.48 3.89 -53.41
N TYR A 855 31.67 4.62 -54.51
CA TYR A 855 32.34 5.92 -54.48
C TYR A 855 31.44 6.98 -53.84
N TYR A 856 31.76 7.40 -52.61
CA TYR A 856 31.06 8.48 -51.92
C TYR A 856 32.05 9.28 -51.04
N PRO A 857 32.26 10.59 -51.27
CA PRO A 857 33.23 11.40 -50.53
C PRO A 857 32.96 11.47 -49.01
N TYR A 858 31.70 11.26 -48.60
CA TYR A 858 31.30 11.28 -47.19
C TYR A 858 31.63 9.96 -46.45
N LYS A 859 31.77 8.85 -47.20
CA LYS A 859 32.16 7.53 -46.67
C LYS A 859 33.57 7.55 -46.09
N GLU A 860 34.43 8.39 -46.66
CA GLU A 860 35.84 8.50 -46.30
C GLU A 860 36.10 9.39 -45.08
N LEU A 861 35.19 10.29 -44.73
CA LEU A 861 35.38 11.18 -43.56
C LEU A 861 34.77 10.61 -42.29
N VAL A 862 33.51 10.18 -42.34
CA VAL A 862 32.74 9.83 -41.14
C VAL A 862 32.98 8.38 -40.72
N GLY A 863 32.99 7.45 -41.69
CA GLY A 863 33.26 6.04 -41.43
C GLY A 863 34.68 5.77 -40.93
N PHE A 864 35.66 6.57 -41.36
CA PHE A 864 37.02 6.47 -40.88
C PHE A 864 37.18 7.01 -39.46
N TYR A 865 36.69 8.23 -39.19
CA TYR A 865 36.72 8.82 -37.87
C TYR A 865 36.15 7.88 -36.80
N TYR A 866 34.98 7.31 -37.07
CA TYR A 866 34.34 6.33 -36.18
C TYR A 866 35.04 4.96 -36.19
N GLY A 867 35.56 4.50 -37.32
CA GLY A 867 36.40 3.30 -37.37
C GLY A 867 37.61 3.38 -36.42
N PHE A 868 38.21 4.56 -36.22
CA PHE A 868 39.32 4.75 -35.28
C PHE A 868 38.90 4.72 -33.84
N ASP A 869 37.80 5.40 -33.49
CA ASP A 869 37.27 5.35 -32.13
C ASP A 869 36.94 3.89 -31.75
N LEU A 870 36.50 3.07 -32.72
CA LEU A 870 36.25 1.65 -32.50
C LEU A 870 37.52 0.84 -32.20
N ILE A 871 38.57 1.02 -33.00
CA ILE A 871 39.86 0.36 -32.77
C ILE A 871 40.42 0.84 -31.41
N GLY A 872 40.32 2.15 -31.14
CA GLY A 872 40.50 2.85 -29.86
C GLY A 872 39.94 2.07 -28.68
N TYR A 873 38.64 1.86 -28.76
CA TYR A 873 37.85 1.24 -27.73
C TYR A 873 38.11 -0.27 -27.60
N LEU A 874 38.27 -0.98 -28.72
CA LEU A 874 38.56 -2.41 -28.72
C LEU A 874 39.93 -2.71 -28.09
N GLU A 875 40.96 -1.92 -28.35
CA GLU A 875 42.26 -2.06 -27.68
C GLU A 875 42.16 -1.77 -26.17
N SER A 876 41.46 -0.69 -25.78
CA SER A 876 41.25 -0.38 -24.37
C SER A 876 40.52 -1.50 -23.63
N SER A 877 39.54 -2.12 -24.29
CA SER A 877 38.80 -3.26 -23.77
C SER A 877 39.67 -4.50 -23.64
N ILE A 878 40.49 -4.82 -24.65
CA ILE A 878 41.46 -5.94 -24.60
C ILE A 878 42.44 -5.75 -23.44
N LEU A 879 42.94 -4.53 -23.22
CA LEU A 879 43.81 -4.18 -22.10
C LEU A 879 43.11 -4.32 -20.73
N ASP A 880 41.83 -3.96 -20.65
CA ASP A 880 41.03 -4.13 -19.43
C ASP A 880 40.73 -5.62 -19.14
N PHE A 881 40.49 -6.45 -20.16
CA PHE A 881 40.35 -7.90 -20.00
C PHE A 881 41.64 -8.55 -19.47
N ASP A 882 42.80 -8.17 -20.02
CA ASP A 882 44.12 -8.63 -19.54
C ASP A 882 44.39 -8.20 -18.10
N ARG A 883 44.02 -6.96 -17.71
CA ARG A 883 44.16 -6.46 -16.32
C ARG A 883 43.24 -7.17 -15.33
N MET A 884 42.04 -7.56 -15.76
CA MET A 884 41.11 -8.35 -14.96
C MET A 884 41.48 -9.84 -14.92
N ASN A 885 42.57 -10.24 -15.58
CA ASN A 885 43.04 -11.63 -15.68
C ASN A 885 41.99 -12.56 -16.31
N LEU A 886 41.16 -12.00 -17.19
CA LEU A 886 40.13 -12.71 -17.95
C LEU A 886 40.74 -13.06 -19.31
N LYS A 887 40.45 -14.27 -19.83
CA LYS A 887 40.91 -14.65 -21.17
C LYS A 887 40.31 -13.70 -22.20
N VAL A 888 41.16 -12.92 -22.87
CA VAL A 888 40.79 -12.20 -24.08
C VAL A 888 40.20 -13.22 -25.05
N PRO A 889 38.95 -13.03 -25.51
CA PRO A 889 38.34 -13.99 -26.40
C PRO A 889 39.14 -14.08 -27.71
N LYS A 890 39.63 -15.26 -28.09
CA LYS A 890 40.50 -15.46 -29.28
C LYS A 890 40.01 -14.85 -30.60
N TRP A 891 38.73 -14.49 -30.68
CA TRP A 891 38.09 -13.92 -31.86
C TRP A 891 38.21 -12.38 -31.96
N THR A 892 38.57 -11.68 -30.88
CA THR A 892 38.80 -10.22 -30.95
C THR A 892 40.05 -9.91 -31.76
N GLU A 893 41.11 -10.71 -31.68
CA GLU A 893 42.37 -10.46 -32.41
C GLU A 893 42.22 -10.54 -33.93
N SER A 894 41.48 -11.52 -34.49
CA SER A 894 41.36 -11.64 -35.96
C SER A 894 40.44 -10.58 -36.57
N SER A 895 39.30 -10.28 -35.91
CA SER A 895 38.38 -9.24 -36.37
C SER A 895 39.02 -7.85 -36.26
N PHE A 896 39.81 -7.64 -35.20
CA PHE A 896 40.61 -6.44 -35.01
C PHE A 896 41.68 -6.28 -36.10
N SER A 897 42.44 -7.34 -36.42
CA SER A 897 43.42 -7.31 -37.51
C SER A 897 42.76 -7.00 -38.85
N ASN A 898 41.62 -7.63 -39.17
CA ASN A 898 40.92 -7.39 -40.43
C ASN A 898 40.37 -5.95 -40.54
N LEU A 899 39.83 -5.41 -39.45
CA LEU A 899 39.34 -4.02 -39.40
C LEU A 899 40.51 -3.03 -39.54
N LYS A 900 41.62 -3.29 -38.84
CA LYS A 900 42.86 -2.50 -38.95
C LYS A 900 43.40 -2.50 -40.37
N ASP A 901 43.54 -3.66 -40.99
CA ASP A 901 44.02 -3.81 -42.37
C ASP A 901 43.10 -3.11 -43.38
N ALA A 902 41.78 -3.25 -43.20
CA ALA A 902 40.79 -2.58 -44.06
C ALA A 902 40.88 -1.05 -43.95
N ILE A 903 41.04 -0.53 -42.74
CA ILE A 903 41.14 0.90 -42.49
C ILE A 903 42.48 1.46 -43.01
N GLU A 904 43.59 0.77 -42.77
CA GLU A 904 44.91 1.17 -43.29
C GLU A 904 44.92 1.19 -44.82
N LYS A 905 44.41 0.14 -45.47
CA LYS A 905 44.35 0.06 -46.94
C LYS A 905 43.51 1.19 -47.54
N ASN A 906 42.32 1.47 -46.97
CA ASN A 906 41.47 2.53 -47.50
C ASN A 906 42.04 3.93 -47.20
N LEU A 907 42.79 4.12 -46.10
CA LEU A 907 43.44 5.40 -45.82
C LEU A 907 44.55 5.69 -46.83
N ILE A 908 45.32 4.67 -47.23
CA ILE A 908 46.34 4.83 -48.28
C ILE A 908 45.67 5.29 -49.59
N ILE A 909 44.56 4.64 -49.98
CA ILE A 909 43.78 5.03 -51.16
C ILE A 909 43.26 6.47 -51.04
N PHE A 910 42.75 6.86 -49.86
CA PHE A 910 42.30 8.22 -49.59
C PHE A 910 43.43 9.24 -49.74
N LEU A 911 44.58 9.00 -49.10
CA LEU A 911 45.76 9.88 -49.17
C LEU A 911 46.31 10.03 -50.59
N ASP A 912 46.22 8.97 -51.41
CA ASP A 912 46.64 8.99 -52.81
C ASP A 912 45.63 9.69 -53.74
N SER A 913 44.35 9.76 -53.33
CA SER A 913 43.26 10.26 -54.17
C SER A 913 42.96 11.76 -54.02
N PHE A 914 43.44 12.40 -52.94
CA PHE A 914 43.12 13.81 -52.62
C PHE A 914 44.31 14.76 -52.77
N PRO A 915 44.07 16.03 -53.19
CA PRO A 915 45.12 17.05 -53.22
C PRO A 915 45.72 17.25 -51.83
N PRO A 916 47.03 17.54 -51.71
CA PRO A 916 47.70 17.68 -50.42
C PRO A 916 47.03 18.69 -49.46
N GLU A 917 46.30 19.67 -49.97
CA GLU A 917 45.61 20.69 -49.18
C GLU A 917 44.35 20.18 -48.44
N GLU A 918 43.65 19.19 -48.99
CA GLU A 918 42.44 18.61 -48.38
C GLU A 918 42.81 17.47 -47.43
N SER A 919 43.81 16.66 -47.80
CA SER A 919 44.42 15.64 -46.91
C SER A 919 45.02 16.27 -45.64
N LYS A 920 45.47 17.54 -45.70
CA LYS A 920 45.99 18.32 -44.56
C LYS A 920 44.95 18.49 -43.46
N ALA A 921 43.75 19.01 -43.78
CA ALA A 921 42.70 19.28 -42.79
C ALA A 921 42.27 18.02 -42.03
N TYR A 922 42.36 16.87 -42.69
CA TYR A 922 42.06 15.58 -42.10
C TYR A 922 43.19 15.09 -41.18
N LEU A 923 44.44 15.10 -41.66
CA LEU A 923 45.63 14.75 -40.86
C LEU A 923 45.77 15.62 -39.60
N TYR A 924 45.30 16.88 -39.65
CA TYR A 924 45.21 17.78 -38.48
C TYR A 924 44.36 17.22 -37.33
N SER A 925 43.36 16.37 -37.61
CA SER A 925 42.41 15.85 -36.60
C SER A 925 42.66 14.39 -36.21
N THR A 926 43.18 13.57 -37.13
CA THR A 926 43.29 12.10 -36.94
C THR A 926 44.69 11.53 -37.17
N GLY A 927 45.62 12.31 -37.74
CA GLY A 927 46.95 11.84 -38.14
C GLY A 927 47.84 11.37 -36.98
N PHE A 928 47.64 11.92 -35.77
CA PHE A 928 48.37 11.53 -34.56
C PHE A 928 47.98 10.12 -34.08
N MET A 929 46.69 9.78 -34.07
CA MET A 929 46.22 8.44 -33.69
C MET A 929 46.80 7.39 -34.63
N PHE A 930 46.81 7.65 -35.94
CA PHE A 930 47.41 6.76 -36.94
C PHE A 930 48.91 6.52 -36.76
N TYR A 931 49.67 7.60 -36.57
CA TYR A 931 51.13 7.53 -36.47
C TYR A 931 51.60 6.74 -35.24
N SER A 932 50.80 6.77 -34.18
CA SER A 932 51.09 6.01 -32.95
C SER A 932 50.71 4.52 -33.03
N TRP A 933 49.85 4.12 -33.97
CA TRP A 933 49.15 2.82 -33.98
C TRP A 933 49.49 1.90 -35.15
N SER A 934 49.79 2.47 -36.32
CA SER A 934 50.09 1.67 -37.51
C SER A 934 51.50 1.08 -37.45
N GLU A 935 51.65 -0.16 -37.89
CA GLU A 935 52.96 -0.79 -38.16
C GLU A 935 53.23 -0.85 -39.68
N ASN A 936 52.30 -0.34 -40.48
CA ASN A 936 52.38 -0.32 -41.92
C ASN A 936 53.36 0.77 -42.36
N LYS A 937 54.57 0.32 -42.72
CA LYS A 937 55.67 1.18 -43.10
C LYS A 937 55.33 2.14 -44.25
N GLU A 938 54.54 1.70 -45.24
CA GLU A 938 54.14 2.54 -46.38
C GLU A 938 53.27 3.71 -45.91
N LEU A 939 52.31 3.44 -45.02
CA LEU A 939 51.44 4.46 -44.47
C LEU A 939 52.22 5.46 -43.59
N ILE A 940 53.14 4.95 -42.77
CA ILE A 940 54.00 5.78 -41.90
C ILE A 940 54.90 6.69 -42.75
N GLU A 941 55.49 6.17 -43.83
CA GLU A 941 56.33 6.95 -44.75
C GLU A 941 55.50 8.04 -45.44
N LYS A 942 54.30 7.71 -45.98
CA LYS A 942 53.41 8.69 -46.60
C LYS A 942 52.95 9.78 -45.64
N ILE A 943 52.59 9.44 -44.39
CA ILE A 943 52.23 10.43 -43.37
C ILE A 943 53.44 11.29 -42.99
N SER A 944 54.62 10.68 -42.85
CA SER A 944 55.87 11.40 -42.51
C SER A 944 56.24 12.42 -43.58
N ASP A 945 56.11 12.05 -44.85
CA ASP A 945 56.39 12.95 -45.99
C ASP A 945 55.45 14.16 -45.98
N ILE A 946 54.16 13.96 -45.68
CA ILE A 946 53.17 15.05 -45.59
C ILE A 946 53.45 15.96 -44.38
N VAL A 947 53.91 15.41 -43.26
CA VAL A 947 54.19 16.15 -42.01
C VAL A 947 55.51 16.94 -42.09
N TYR A 948 56.55 16.41 -42.72
CA TYR A 948 57.88 17.02 -42.77
C TYR A 948 57.95 18.32 -43.58
N GLU A 949 57.04 18.53 -44.54
CA GLU A 949 57.08 19.71 -45.40
C GLU A 949 56.67 21.02 -44.70
N LYS A 950 56.03 20.99 -43.51
CA LYS A 950 55.54 22.23 -42.85
C LYS A 950 55.72 22.30 -41.33
N LYS A 951 56.41 23.37 -40.93
CA LYS A 951 56.78 23.72 -39.54
C LYS A 951 55.60 23.87 -38.56
N GLU A 952 54.43 24.29 -39.05
CA GLU A 952 53.22 24.50 -38.24
C GLU A 952 52.61 23.17 -37.77
N ILE A 953 52.70 22.11 -38.57
CA ILE A 953 52.20 20.77 -38.24
C ILE A 953 53.08 20.12 -37.17
N ILE A 954 54.41 20.33 -37.24
CA ILE A 954 55.38 19.84 -36.24
C ILE A 954 55.12 20.48 -34.87
N GLN A 955 54.80 21.77 -34.83
CA GLN A 955 54.51 22.48 -33.58
C GLN A 955 53.22 21.97 -32.93
N LEU A 956 52.17 21.77 -33.72
CA LEU A 956 50.90 21.23 -33.24
C LEU A 956 51.03 19.76 -32.80
N PHE A 957 51.83 18.96 -33.52
CA PHE A 957 52.17 17.59 -33.15
C PHE A 957 52.80 17.54 -31.75
N LEU A 958 53.74 18.44 -31.46
CA LEU A 958 54.39 18.53 -30.15
C LEU A 958 53.43 19.01 -29.04
N GLU A 959 52.52 19.94 -29.36
CA GLU A 959 51.51 20.42 -28.40
C GLU A 959 50.47 19.35 -28.06
N THR A 960 50.03 18.55 -29.05
CA THR A 960 49.12 17.42 -28.83
C THR A 960 49.79 16.28 -28.07
N CYS A 961 51.07 15.98 -28.34
CA CYS A 961 51.89 15.08 -27.51
C CYS A 961 51.89 15.53 -26.04
N LEU A 962 52.21 16.80 -25.79
CA LEU A 962 52.24 17.38 -24.45
C LEU A 962 50.86 17.34 -23.76
N PHE A 963 49.78 17.64 -24.49
CA PHE A 963 48.41 17.58 -23.97
C PHE A 963 48.02 16.16 -23.54
N HIS A 964 48.31 15.15 -24.36
CA HIS A 964 48.05 13.76 -23.99
C HIS A 964 48.95 13.26 -22.85
N PHE A 965 50.22 13.69 -22.78
CA PHE A 965 51.08 13.40 -21.62
C PHE A 965 50.57 14.03 -20.32
N HIS A 966 49.85 15.15 -20.42
CA HIS A 966 49.23 15.81 -19.27
C HIS A 966 47.92 15.14 -18.82
N ASP A 967 47.10 14.64 -19.76
CA ASP A 967 45.85 13.95 -19.45
C ASP A 967 46.08 12.53 -18.86
N VAL A 968 47.25 11.93 -19.12
CA VAL A 968 47.70 10.68 -18.47
C VAL A 968 47.92 10.86 -16.94
N GLN A 969 48.11 12.08 -16.43
CA GLN A 969 48.15 12.33 -14.97
C GLN A 969 46.77 12.31 -14.30
N THR A 970 45.69 12.63 -15.03
CA THR A 970 44.34 12.81 -14.45
C THR A 970 43.49 11.54 -14.54
N LYS A 971 43.84 10.59 -15.42
CA LYS A 971 43.16 9.30 -15.56
C LYS A 971 44.14 8.12 -15.42
N LYS A 972 43.74 7.06 -14.69
CA LYS A 972 44.53 5.86 -14.33
C LYS A 972 44.90 4.92 -15.51
N TYR A 973 45.35 5.42 -16.66
CA TYR A 973 45.73 4.57 -17.79
C TYR A 973 47.17 4.88 -18.29
N PRO A 974 48.16 4.02 -18.00
CA PRO A 974 49.50 4.16 -18.57
C PRO A 974 49.51 3.75 -20.05
N LEU A 975 49.70 4.72 -20.96
CA LEU A 975 50.06 4.49 -22.37
C LEU A 975 51.56 4.18 -22.46
N LYS A 976 51.96 3.13 -23.19
CA LYS A 976 53.38 2.79 -23.48
C LYS A 976 53.92 3.66 -24.62
N ILE A 977 54.90 4.50 -24.33
CA ILE A 977 55.68 5.25 -25.32
C ILE A 977 56.69 4.27 -25.96
N LYS A 978 56.69 4.15 -27.29
CA LYS A 978 57.62 3.27 -28.02
C LYS A 978 58.96 3.99 -28.27
N ASP A 979 60.07 3.25 -28.29
CA ASP A 979 61.42 3.80 -28.56
C ASP A 979 61.51 4.58 -29.88
N SER A 980 60.72 4.20 -30.88
CA SER A 980 60.62 4.93 -32.16
C SER A 980 60.10 6.36 -31.99
N GLN A 981 59.24 6.61 -30.99
CA GLN A 981 58.68 7.94 -30.70
C GLN A 981 59.69 8.81 -29.96
N ILE A 982 60.45 8.23 -29.03
CA ILE A 982 61.54 8.93 -28.31
C ILE A 982 62.62 9.37 -29.29
N LYS A 983 63.04 8.46 -30.18
CA LYS A 983 64.07 8.75 -31.19
C LYS A 983 63.68 9.89 -32.12
N ILE A 984 62.41 10.04 -32.45
CA ILE A 984 61.91 11.15 -33.28
C ILE A 984 61.90 12.46 -32.49
N LEU A 985 61.50 12.46 -31.20
CA LEU A 985 61.59 13.65 -30.35
C LEU A 985 63.06 14.11 -30.21
N GLU A 986 63.98 13.15 -30.08
CA GLU A 986 65.42 13.42 -30.09
C GLU A 986 65.87 14.04 -31.43
N GLU A 987 65.49 13.46 -32.57
CA GLU A 987 65.83 13.99 -33.90
C GLU A 987 65.22 15.39 -34.14
N LEU A 988 63.97 15.62 -33.73
CA LEU A 988 63.29 16.91 -33.82
C LEU A 988 63.94 17.97 -32.91
N SER A 989 64.50 17.56 -31.77
CA SER A 989 65.23 18.45 -30.83
C SER A 989 66.58 18.92 -31.39
N ILE A 990 67.15 18.19 -32.37
CA ILE A 990 68.47 18.48 -32.92
C ILE A 990 68.37 19.37 -34.16
N HIS A 991 67.34 19.23 -34.99
CA HIS A 991 67.32 19.81 -36.34
C HIS A 991 66.32 20.96 -36.61
N ASN A 992 65.52 21.40 -35.62
CA ASN A 992 64.46 22.40 -35.84
C ASN A 992 64.71 23.79 -35.23
N SER A 993 63.78 24.73 -35.44
CA SER A 993 63.85 26.08 -34.86
C SER A 993 63.82 26.06 -33.32
N LEU A 994 64.39 27.08 -32.69
CA LEU A 994 64.59 27.16 -31.23
C LEU A 994 63.32 26.88 -30.41
N GLU A 995 62.15 27.33 -30.87
CA GLU A 995 60.85 27.08 -30.20
C GLU A 995 60.45 25.59 -30.21
N ILE A 996 60.62 24.92 -31.35
CA ILE A 996 60.36 23.47 -31.51
C ILE A 996 61.38 22.66 -30.70
N LYS A 997 62.65 23.09 -30.68
CA LYS A 997 63.69 22.45 -29.85
C LYS A 997 63.35 22.54 -28.37
N ASN A 998 62.90 23.70 -27.90
CA ASN A 998 62.57 23.90 -26.50
C ASN A 998 61.35 23.09 -26.09
N LYS A 999 60.31 23.02 -26.92
CA LYS A 999 59.12 22.17 -26.64
C LYS A 999 59.43 20.67 -26.70
N ALA A 1000 60.20 20.22 -27.69
CA ALA A 1000 60.63 18.81 -27.75
C ALA A 1000 61.48 18.43 -26.52
N LYS A 1001 62.34 19.35 -26.07
CA LYS A 1001 63.13 19.17 -24.85
C LYS A 1001 62.29 19.19 -23.59
N GLU A 1002 61.30 20.08 -23.46
CA GLU A 1002 60.35 20.05 -22.33
C GLU A 1002 59.57 18.73 -22.27
N SER A 1003 59.15 18.19 -23.43
CA SER A 1003 58.49 16.88 -23.50
C SER A 1003 59.42 15.75 -23.04
N LEU A 1004 60.68 15.74 -23.49
CA LEU A 1004 61.68 14.74 -23.09
C LEU A 1004 62.01 14.84 -21.58
N ASP A 1005 62.25 16.06 -21.07
CA ASP A 1005 62.52 16.32 -19.65
C ASP A 1005 61.31 15.93 -18.76
N TYR A 1006 60.08 16.03 -19.29
CA TYR A 1006 58.86 15.59 -18.61
C TYR A 1006 58.72 14.06 -18.60
N ILE A 1007 59.05 13.39 -19.71
CA ILE A 1007 59.07 11.92 -19.79
C ILE A 1007 60.10 11.35 -18.80
N ASP A 1008 61.29 11.93 -18.73
CA ASP A 1008 62.34 11.52 -17.77
C ASP A 1008 61.87 11.66 -16.31
N LYS A 1009 61.16 12.75 -15.98
CA LYS A 1009 60.55 12.92 -14.65
C LYS A 1009 59.50 11.87 -14.32
N LEU A 1010 58.70 11.43 -15.29
CA LEU A 1010 57.69 10.38 -15.10
C LEU A 1010 58.33 9.00 -14.88
N ILE A 1011 59.46 8.73 -15.55
CA ILE A 1011 60.30 7.54 -15.33
C ILE A 1011 60.89 7.56 -13.91
N ASP A 1012 61.47 8.68 -13.48
CA ASP A 1012 62.08 8.84 -12.15
C ASP A 1012 61.06 8.75 -11.00
N CYS A 1013 59.81 9.15 -11.22
CA CYS A 1013 58.75 9.05 -10.22
C CYS A 1013 58.17 7.63 -10.06
N GLY A 1014 58.69 6.63 -10.80
CA GLY A 1014 58.24 5.23 -10.73
C GLY A 1014 56.80 5.00 -11.19
N VAL A 1015 56.18 6.01 -11.81
CA VAL A 1015 54.88 5.91 -12.51
C VAL A 1015 55.06 5.09 -13.80
N TYR A 1016 56.27 5.11 -14.34
CA TYR A 1016 56.73 4.25 -15.42
C TYR A 1016 57.71 3.21 -14.88
N LYS A 1017 57.55 1.95 -15.28
CA LYS A 1017 58.52 0.88 -15.04
C LYS A 1017 58.85 0.18 -16.35
#